data_AF-A0A9X2XTI0-F1
#
_entry.id   AF-A0A9X2XTI0-F1
#
_cell.length_a   1.000
_cell.length_b   1.000
_cell.length_c   1.000
_cell.angle_alpha   90.00
_cell.angle_beta   90.00
_cell.angle_gamma   90.00
#
_symmetry.space_group_name_H-M   'P 1'
#
loop_
_entity.id
_entity.type
_entity.pdbx_description
1 polymer ?
#
loop_
_entity_poly.entity_id
_entity_poly.type
_entity_poly.pdbx_seq_one_letter_code
_entity_poly.pdbx_strand_id
1 'polypeptide(L)'
;MVKKSLYRKILFPVAIVISNLSFPISFCFAADITSAGNGNWQTSSTWIGGVVPQSGDNVFIQPGHTITVSVTSAINSITFLNTSSIQGQLTVSPGVVLNVTKGILLQNAASNSTNATIQGGGKIFCESVKVGSIIKDPIQVCSSTLTSTISELEISGDLIVRAEVNGNNLGHSLFYISSGSVMVKGTVILDADSDGGNRPTSCLSLNVSPGTGTLDLAGAIPFSMPGSGIVALYLNGSSSTIKYSRNGDQTIYTMDYKNLRLSGGGIKSVSGIFKINGTLTIDDGVTLNQATASITIPNNGSLVVNGTLDFTSPIGVIKPQGGMTKLTMGPNGYIRTINHGGLGRSSDASFERISTNVDWDLNSLSSNGTVEYYRSTAPTDGPINTQIVTDLDYNNLIISGTMQKSWMLGQNHTVNGNFTILTGAPLLLAGKYVLSIKGNWFNNGDQFTAGFGTISFNGTARQKVDGSSITTFNNLIIDNENGVELTQSANVYEVLTLNKGLLTIPVSKTLALTNFSSKEILGKPFSATKHIVTQVNNSGQMGILHVINIPANTSYLFPVGNGTYYLPATIIPSSSNDFGITVFKGITANGKPGFPLEEAQRKNVVNVVWDVTGTKNLATDISLSWPKGQNLEGTNVLTALENGTGLGISHFTNGNWDAPSGTFDAVNYTATRMNIATFSPFAVGIAGFDVLPVHFYNVRASKQSSGVEVEFTNLTESGIAYYDIERSVGGQIFYAVKRITPAKNDNGSASYTWIDNNNLEGKIVYRIKAVETSGKFIFSDSVSIRLEAKYSGMNVFAKDGQVSLQISDLPAGKYMCRILNTAGQVVSVEYINHGGGALTHLTLINLVKTGVYIYYIQGPVQMQKKFVMQ
;
A
#
# COMPACT_ATOMS: atom_id res chain seq x y z
N MET A 1 -28.47 -15.14 4.60
CA MET A 1 -28.54 -16.42 3.88
C MET A 1 -27.17 -16.77 3.35
N VAL A 2 -26.64 -17.90 3.82
CA VAL A 2 -25.29 -18.42 3.59
C VAL A 2 -25.34 -19.49 2.50
N LYS A 3 -24.40 -19.49 1.54
CA LYS A 3 -23.99 -20.69 0.78
C LYS A 3 -22.48 -20.57 0.49
N LYS A 4 -21.63 -21.21 1.30
CA LYS A 4 -21.11 -22.60 1.20
C LYS A 4 -20.28 -22.84 -0.08
N SER A 5 -18.96 -22.82 0.07
CA SER A 5 -17.99 -23.43 -0.83
C SER A 5 -17.51 -24.75 -0.21
N LEU A 6 -17.60 -25.83 -1.00
CA LEU A 6 -17.39 -27.22 -0.62
C LEU A 6 -15.90 -27.62 -0.66
N TYR A 7 -15.44 -28.23 0.44
CA TYR A 7 -14.26 -29.10 0.47
C TYR A 7 -14.54 -30.43 -0.26
N ARG A 8 -13.64 -30.85 -1.16
CA ARG A 8 -13.65 -32.18 -1.80
C ARG A 8 -12.61 -33.07 -1.10
N LYS A 9 -13.07 -34.05 -0.31
CA LYS A 9 -12.27 -35.18 0.20
C LYS A 9 -12.21 -36.28 -0.87
N ILE A 10 -11.02 -36.78 -1.13
CA ILE A 10 -10.75 -37.96 -1.95
C ILE A 10 -10.88 -39.20 -1.05
N LEU A 11 -11.71 -40.17 -1.46
CA LEU A 11 -11.82 -41.51 -0.87
C LEU A 11 -10.84 -42.47 -1.56
N PHE A 12 -10.14 -43.27 -0.78
CA PHE A 12 -9.60 -44.59 -1.17
C PHE A 12 -9.91 -45.57 -0.03
N PRO A 13 -10.50 -46.76 -0.28
CA PRO A 13 -10.79 -47.75 0.76
C PRO A 13 -9.89 -48.98 0.61
N VAL A 14 -9.20 -49.44 1.66
CA VAL A 14 -8.82 -50.86 1.82
C VAL A 14 -8.72 -51.24 3.32
N ALA A 15 -9.59 -52.16 3.71
CA ALA A 15 -9.55 -53.17 4.78
C ALA A 15 -8.67 -52.95 6.03
N ILE A 16 -9.33 -52.75 7.18
CA ILE A 16 -8.77 -53.05 8.51
C ILE A 16 -9.13 -54.50 8.86
N VAL A 17 -8.10 -55.31 9.09
CA VAL A 17 -8.20 -56.64 9.71
C VAL A 17 -8.65 -56.46 11.15
N ILE A 18 -9.78 -57.07 11.51
CA ILE A 18 -10.24 -57.18 12.89
C ILE A 18 -9.35 -58.23 13.58
N SER A 19 -8.34 -57.77 14.31
CA SER A 19 -7.71 -58.58 15.35
C SER A 19 -8.37 -58.23 16.69
N ASN A 20 -8.95 -59.24 17.34
CA ASN A 20 -9.42 -59.16 18.71
C ASN A 20 -8.23 -58.84 19.64
N LEU A 21 -8.07 -57.56 19.98
CA LEU A 21 -7.40 -57.14 21.21
C LEU A 21 -8.46 -56.53 22.12
N SER A 22 -8.93 -57.33 23.08
CA SER A 22 -9.64 -56.86 24.25
C SER A 22 -8.72 -55.92 25.05
N PHE A 23 -8.80 -54.62 24.80
CA PHE A 23 -8.33 -53.63 25.76
C PHE A 23 -9.37 -53.58 26.89
N PRO A 24 -9.02 -53.92 28.14
CA PRO A 24 -9.89 -53.59 29.25
C PRO A 24 -9.99 -52.07 29.32
N ILE A 25 -11.16 -51.52 28.98
CA ILE A 25 -11.53 -50.16 29.36
C ILE A 25 -11.75 -50.21 30.88
N SER A 26 -10.66 -50.02 31.62
CA SER A 26 -10.75 -49.80 33.06
C SER A 26 -11.34 -48.41 33.26
N PHE A 27 -12.59 -48.35 33.72
CA PHE A 27 -13.14 -47.13 34.32
C PHE A 27 -12.30 -46.86 35.58
N CYS A 28 -11.23 -46.08 35.44
CA CYS A 28 -10.49 -45.60 36.60
C CYS A 28 -11.38 -44.57 37.30
N PHE A 29 -11.94 -44.94 38.45
CA PHE A 29 -12.52 -43.96 39.36
C PHE A 29 -11.37 -43.08 39.88
N ALA A 30 -11.58 -41.76 39.85
CA ALA A 30 -10.67 -40.81 40.49
C ALA A 30 -10.41 -41.23 41.95
N ALA A 31 -9.17 -41.59 42.28
CA ALA A 31 -8.76 -41.95 43.62
C ALA A 31 -8.05 -40.78 44.33
N ASP A 32 -8.14 -40.75 45.66
CA ASP A 32 -7.34 -39.85 46.49
C ASP A 32 -6.05 -40.57 46.90
N ILE A 33 -4.91 -40.09 46.38
CA ILE A 33 -3.60 -40.73 46.59
C ILE A 33 -2.70 -39.78 47.37
N THR A 34 -2.21 -40.23 48.52
CA THR A 34 -1.37 -39.44 49.42
C THR A 34 0.08 -39.93 49.41
N SER A 35 1.05 -39.03 49.41
CA SER A 35 2.48 -39.39 49.51
C SER A 35 2.81 -40.07 50.85
N ALA A 36 3.52 -41.19 50.82
CA ALA A 36 4.05 -41.90 51.99
C ALA A 36 5.45 -41.43 52.40
N GLY A 37 6.21 -40.81 51.49
CA GLY A 37 7.56 -40.32 51.73
C GLY A 37 8.16 -39.62 50.52
N ASN A 38 9.45 -39.27 50.63
CA ASN A 38 10.23 -38.77 49.50
C ASN A 38 10.36 -39.83 48.40
N GLY A 39 10.33 -39.43 47.13
CA GLY A 39 10.66 -40.35 46.04
C GLY A 39 10.19 -39.93 44.67
N ASN A 40 10.37 -40.84 43.72
CA ASN A 40 9.94 -40.66 42.33
C ASN A 40 8.44 -40.97 42.21
N TRP A 41 7.72 -40.18 41.43
CA TRP A 41 6.30 -40.31 41.14
C TRP A 41 5.91 -41.74 40.71
N GLN A 42 6.74 -42.41 39.92
CA GLN A 42 6.44 -43.75 39.39
C GLN A 42 6.76 -44.89 40.39
N THR A 43 7.33 -44.58 41.55
CA THR A 43 7.69 -45.58 42.56
C THR A 43 6.53 -45.83 43.50
N SER A 44 6.06 -47.08 43.62
CA SER A 44 4.93 -47.43 44.49
C SER A 44 5.14 -47.05 45.96
N SER A 45 6.36 -47.22 46.49
CA SER A 45 6.68 -46.86 47.89
C SER A 45 6.63 -45.36 48.19
N THR A 46 6.52 -44.50 47.17
CA THR A 46 6.31 -43.07 47.34
C THR A 46 4.88 -42.73 47.78
N TRP A 47 3.94 -43.67 47.64
CA TRP A 47 2.52 -43.45 47.86
C TRP A 47 1.95 -44.37 48.93
N ILE A 48 1.05 -43.84 49.76
CA ILE A 48 0.35 -44.62 50.77
C ILE A 48 -0.45 -45.72 50.08
N GLY A 49 -0.31 -46.96 50.54
CA GLY A 49 -0.96 -48.11 49.93
C GLY A 49 -0.28 -48.64 48.65
N GLY A 50 0.85 -48.07 48.22
CA GLY A 50 1.61 -48.57 47.08
C GLY A 50 1.01 -48.24 45.70
N VAL A 51 0.00 -47.37 45.64
CA VAL A 51 -0.72 -47.03 44.42
C VAL A 51 -0.12 -45.79 43.78
N VAL A 52 0.46 -45.93 42.59
CA VAL A 52 1.02 -44.83 41.80
C VAL A 52 -0.12 -44.00 41.19
N PRO A 53 -0.10 -42.65 41.27
CA PRO A 53 -1.12 -41.82 40.67
C PRO A 53 -1.27 -41.97 39.17
N GLN A 54 -2.51 -42.08 38.73
CA GLN A 54 -2.96 -42.21 37.35
C GLN A 54 -3.87 -41.05 36.94
N SER A 55 -4.23 -41.02 35.65
CA SER A 55 -5.13 -40.00 35.11
C SER A 55 -6.48 -40.03 35.83
N GLY A 56 -6.91 -38.87 36.32
CA GLY A 56 -8.14 -38.70 37.08
C GLY A 56 -7.95 -38.63 38.60
N ASP A 57 -6.79 -39.01 39.13
CA ASP A 57 -6.57 -39.07 40.59
C ASP A 57 -6.30 -37.69 41.21
N ASN A 58 -6.72 -37.53 42.47
CA ASN A 58 -6.34 -36.39 43.31
C ASN A 58 -5.10 -36.77 44.11
N VAL A 59 -4.04 -35.97 43.99
CA VAL A 59 -2.76 -36.21 44.66
C VAL A 59 -2.61 -35.29 45.86
N PHE A 60 -2.31 -35.86 47.02
CA PHE A 60 -2.03 -35.15 48.26
C PHE A 60 -0.57 -35.33 48.66
N ILE A 61 0.16 -34.21 48.78
CA ILE A 61 1.57 -34.21 49.18
C ILE A 61 1.63 -33.78 50.65
N GLN A 62 2.18 -34.65 51.50
CA GLN A 62 2.38 -34.34 52.91
C GLN A 62 3.52 -33.34 53.11
N PRO A 63 3.48 -32.52 54.18
CA PRO A 63 4.59 -31.66 54.55
C PRO A 63 5.91 -32.41 54.67
N GLY A 64 6.99 -31.83 54.17
CA GLY A 64 8.34 -32.41 54.19
C GLY A 64 8.62 -33.49 53.14
N HIS A 65 7.61 -33.91 52.35
CA HIS A 65 7.85 -34.84 51.25
C HIS A 65 8.28 -34.11 49.96
N THR A 66 9.31 -34.64 49.31
CA THR A 66 9.77 -34.24 47.98
C THR A 66 9.39 -35.33 46.96
N ILE A 67 8.48 -34.98 46.05
CA ILE A 67 8.02 -35.85 44.97
C ILE A 67 8.65 -35.42 43.65
N THR A 68 9.32 -36.33 42.96
CA THR A 68 9.96 -36.07 41.65
C THR A 68 9.17 -36.72 40.52
N VAL A 69 8.65 -35.91 39.59
CA VAL A 69 7.99 -36.35 38.35
C VAL A 69 9.03 -36.47 37.25
N SER A 70 9.46 -37.70 36.95
CA SER A 70 10.47 -37.97 35.92
C SER A 70 9.89 -38.44 34.58
N VAL A 71 8.56 -38.62 34.49
CA VAL A 71 7.87 -39.01 33.25
C VAL A 71 6.58 -38.20 33.10
N THR A 72 6.20 -37.92 31.85
CA THR A 72 4.97 -37.17 31.58
C THR A 72 3.77 -37.89 32.14
N SER A 73 3.00 -37.20 32.98
CA SER A 73 1.90 -37.76 33.75
C SER A 73 0.69 -36.84 33.71
N ALA A 74 -0.50 -37.40 33.92
CA ALA A 74 -1.74 -36.65 34.02
C ALA A 74 -2.47 -37.05 35.30
N ILE A 75 -3.04 -36.07 36.01
CA ILE A 75 -3.83 -36.25 37.24
C ILE A 75 -4.95 -35.20 37.30
N ASN A 76 -5.87 -35.33 38.27
CA ASN A 76 -6.96 -34.38 38.47
C ASN A 76 -6.52 -33.12 39.23
N SER A 77 -5.94 -33.27 40.43
CA SER A 77 -5.51 -32.13 41.24
C SER A 77 -4.30 -32.46 42.11
N ILE A 78 -3.53 -31.44 42.49
CA ILE A 78 -2.49 -31.56 43.53
C ILE A 78 -2.88 -30.71 44.71
N THR A 79 -2.80 -31.28 45.91
CA THR A 79 -3.00 -30.57 47.17
C THR A 79 -1.80 -30.76 48.08
N PHE A 80 -1.14 -29.66 48.45
CA PHE A 80 -0.18 -29.66 49.55
C PHE A 80 -0.94 -29.53 50.87
N LEU A 81 -0.78 -30.53 51.73
CA LEU A 81 -1.51 -30.64 53.00
C LEU A 81 -1.01 -29.65 54.07
N ASN A 82 -1.89 -29.24 54.98
CA ASN A 82 -1.69 -28.15 55.94
C ASN A 82 -1.25 -28.58 57.36
N THR A 83 -0.70 -29.77 57.53
CA THR A 83 -0.48 -30.36 58.86
C THR A 83 0.80 -29.89 59.57
N SER A 84 1.71 -29.18 58.89
CA SER A 84 3.01 -28.73 59.43
C SER A 84 3.58 -27.55 58.64
N SER A 85 4.57 -26.86 59.21
CA SER A 85 5.33 -25.79 58.56
C SER A 85 6.49 -26.24 57.68
N ILE A 86 6.83 -27.54 57.74
CA ILE A 86 7.88 -28.14 56.91
C ILE A 86 7.43 -28.13 55.45
N GLN A 87 8.31 -27.64 54.57
CA GLN A 87 8.01 -27.45 53.16
C GLN A 87 7.79 -28.79 52.43
N GLY A 88 6.64 -28.95 51.76
CA GLY A 88 6.43 -29.99 50.75
C GLY A 88 6.95 -29.55 49.36
N GLN A 89 7.44 -30.48 48.55
CA GLN A 89 8.06 -30.15 47.26
C GLN A 89 7.54 -31.06 46.13
N LEU A 90 7.22 -30.44 45.00
CA LEU A 90 6.96 -31.12 43.73
C LEU A 90 8.01 -30.70 42.70
N THR A 91 8.81 -31.64 42.25
CA THR A 91 9.89 -31.42 41.28
C THR A 91 9.56 -32.07 39.95
N VAL A 92 9.50 -31.33 38.85
CA VAL A 92 9.28 -31.88 37.50
C VAL A 92 10.58 -31.84 36.70
N SER A 93 11.04 -32.99 36.23
CA SER A 93 12.31 -33.11 35.52
C SER A 93 12.32 -32.36 34.17
N PRO A 94 13.49 -31.92 33.67
CA PRO A 94 13.61 -31.31 32.35
C PRO A 94 12.97 -32.15 31.24
N GLY A 95 12.21 -31.50 30.34
CA GLY A 95 11.51 -32.15 29.23
C GLY A 95 10.25 -32.92 29.61
N VAL A 96 9.88 -32.98 30.90
CA VAL A 96 8.68 -33.65 31.40
C VAL A 96 7.52 -32.67 31.53
N VAL A 97 6.30 -33.12 31.24
CA VAL A 97 5.05 -32.37 31.44
C VAL A 97 4.17 -33.05 32.47
N LEU A 98 3.68 -32.29 33.45
CA LEU A 98 2.63 -32.72 34.36
C LEU A 98 1.31 -32.00 34.03
N ASN A 99 0.33 -32.77 33.56
CA ASN A 99 -1.02 -32.25 33.27
C ASN A 99 -1.92 -32.41 34.50
N VAL A 100 -2.37 -31.30 35.07
CA VAL A 100 -3.26 -31.24 36.23
C VAL A 100 -4.62 -30.72 35.76
N THR A 101 -5.63 -31.58 35.59
CA THR A 101 -6.86 -31.17 34.89
C THR A 101 -7.71 -30.14 35.64
N LYS A 102 -7.63 -30.09 36.97
CA LYS A 102 -8.19 -29.04 37.84
C LYS A 102 -7.07 -28.13 38.32
N GLY A 103 -6.66 -28.21 39.57
CA GLY A 103 -5.74 -27.21 40.10
C GLY A 103 -4.72 -27.73 41.09
N ILE A 104 -3.83 -26.81 41.44
CA ILE A 104 -2.85 -26.96 42.50
C ILE A 104 -3.31 -26.11 43.68
N LEU A 105 -3.42 -26.72 44.85
CA LEU A 105 -3.83 -26.05 46.08
C LEU A 105 -2.72 -26.17 47.13
N LEU A 106 -2.31 -25.05 47.71
CA LEU A 106 -1.68 -25.03 49.03
C LEU A 106 -2.73 -24.70 50.08
N GLN A 107 -3.06 -25.68 50.93
CA GLN A 107 -4.02 -25.49 52.01
C GLN A 107 -3.48 -24.55 53.09
N ASN A 108 -4.36 -23.73 53.66
CA ASN A 108 -4.07 -22.97 54.88
C ASN A 108 -4.24 -23.84 56.12
N ALA A 109 -3.57 -23.49 57.21
CA ALA A 109 -3.79 -24.10 58.53
C ALA A 109 -4.29 -23.06 59.53
N ALA A 110 -5.08 -23.51 60.51
CA ALA A 110 -5.61 -22.63 61.56
C ALA A 110 -4.49 -22.01 62.41
N SER A 111 -3.44 -22.78 62.73
CA SER A 111 -2.35 -22.33 63.60
C SER A 111 -0.96 -22.35 62.97
N ASN A 112 -0.67 -23.22 62.00
CA ASN A 112 0.67 -23.33 61.43
C ASN A 112 0.83 -22.47 60.18
N SER A 113 2.02 -21.90 59.97
CA SER A 113 2.38 -21.46 58.62
C SER A 113 2.56 -22.70 57.73
N THR A 114 2.04 -22.70 56.51
CA THR A 114 2.18 -23.78 55.52
C THR A 114 3.07 -23.33 54.37
N ASN A 115 3.94 -24.23 53.90
CA ASN A 115 4.92 -23.93 52.86
C ASN A 115 4.96 -25.05 51.82
N ALA A 116 5.00 -24.69 50.54
CA ALA A 116 5.20 -25.63 49.44
C ALA A 116 6.02 -25.03 48.31
N THR A 117 6.68 -25.89 47.53
CA THR A 117 7.44 -25.50 46.33
C THR A 117 7.07 -26.36 45.13
N ILE A 118 6.84 -25.71 43.99
CA ILE A 118 6.81 -26.33 42.67
C ILE A 118 8.08 -25.92 41.91
N GLN A 119 8.86 -26.89 41.45
CA GLN A 119 10.21 -26.65 40.92
C GLN A 119 10.60 -27.59 39.78
N GLY A 120 11.72 -27.29 39.13
CA GLY A 120 12.37 -28.15 38.15
C GLY A 120 12.37 -27.61 36.73
N GLY A 121 13.06 -28.31 35.83
CA GLY A 121 13.18 -27.90 34.42
C GLY A 121 12.02 -28.30 33.52
N GLY A 122 11.00 -28.97 34.08
CA GLY A 122 9.81 -29.41 33.34
C GLY A 122 8.70 -28.37 33.26
N LYS A 123 7.53 -28.82 32.82
CA LYS A 123 6.32 -27.99 32.67
C LYS A 123 5.17 -28.53 33.51
N ILE A 124 4.33 -27.63 34.00
CA ILE A 124 3.07 -27.95 34.65
C ILE A 124 1.95 -27.21 33.92
N PHE A 125 0.91 -27.92 33.52
CA PHE A 125 -0.32 -27.33 33.01
C PHE A 125 -1.45 -27.56 34.01
N CYS A 126 -2.20 -26.52 34.36
CA CYS A 126 -3.32 -26.61 35.28
C CYS A 126 -4.48 -25.66 34.92
N GLU A 127 -5.68 -25.93 35.42
CA GLU A 127 -6.83 -25.03 35.36
C GLU A 127 -6.67 -23.87 36.36
N SER A 128 -6.23 -24.15 37.58
CA SER A 128 -6.06 -23.11 38.60
C SER A 128 -4.90 -23.38 39.55
N VAL A 129 -4.39 -22.32 40.15
CA VAL A 129 -3.51 -22.40 41.32
C VAL A 129 -4.14 -21.59 42.43
N LYS A 130 -4.23 -22.18 43.62
CA LYS A 130 -4.82 -21.56 44.80
C LYS A 130 -3.84 -21.61 45.98
N VAL A 131 -3.60 -20.46 46.59
CA VAL A 131 -2.75 -20.32 47.76
C VAL A 131 -3.55 -19.69 48.89
N GLY A 132 -3.65 -20.39 50.02
CA GLY A 132 -4.51 -19.95 51.10
C GLY A 132 -5.97 -20.42 50.93
N SER A 133 -6.87 -19.86 51.74
CA SER A 133 -8.01 -20.59 52.29
C SER A 133 -8.95 -21.35 51.32
N ILE A 134 -9.31 -22.57 51.75
CA ILE A 134 -10.58 -23.25 51.46
C ILE A 134 -11.06 -24.18 52.62
N ILE A 135 -10.43 -24.16 53.83
CA ILE A 135 -10.63 -25.24 54.84
C ILE A 135 -10.71 -24.78 56.32
N LYS A 136 -9.97 -23.75 56.78
CA LYS A 136 -9.97 -23.34 58.20
C LYS A 136 -9.71 -21.85 58.40
N ASP A 137 -10.46 -21.24 59.32
CA ASP A 137 -10.16 -19.89 59.81
C ASP A 137 -8.87 -19.88 60.65
N PRO A 138 -8.06 -18.80 60.58
CA PRO A 138 -6.89 -18.67 61.45
C PRO A 138 -7.31 -18.57 62.93
N ILE A 139 -6.54 -19.18 63.82
CA ILE A 139 -6.70 -19.08 65.29
C ILE A 139 -5.45 -18.49 65.98
N GLN A 140 -4.39 -18.26 65.20
CA GLN A 140 -3.24 -17.40 65.52
C GLN A 140 -2.69 -16.81 64.21
N VAL A 141 -1.70 -15.92 64.29
CA VAL A 141 -1.04 -15.39 63.10
C VAL A 141 -0.28 -16.51 62.38
N CYS A 142 -0.60 -16.74 61.11
CA CYS A 142 -0.01 -17.78 60.27
C CYS A 142 0.11 -17.32 58.81
N SER A 143 0.78 -18.13 57.97
CA SER A 143 0.95 -17.81 56.56
C SER A 143 0.90 -19.04 55.65
N SER A 144 0.42 -18.88 54.41
CA SER A 144 0.49 -19.90 53.36
C SER A 144 1.36 -19.43 52.22
N THR A 145 2.51 -20.08 52.00
CA THR A 145 3.49 -19.69 50.97
C THR A 145 3.71 -20.79 49.95
N LEU A 146 3.34 -20.54 48.69
CA LEU A 146 3.68 -21.39 47.56
C LEU A 146 4.75 -20.72 46.71
N THR A 147 5.91 -21.37 46.59
CA THR A 147 7.03 -20.90 45.78
C THR A 147 7.11 -21.64 44.46
N SER A 148 7.31 -20.92 43.38
CA SER A 148 7.52 -21.44 42.03
C SER A 148 8.94 -21.13 41.53
N THR A 149 9.65 -22.17 41.13
CA THR A 149 10.91 -22.13 40.36
C THR A 149 10.84 -23.04 39.13
N ILE A 150 9.66 -23.55 38.82
CA ILE A 150 9.41 -24.42 37.67
C ILE A 150 9.67 -23.66 36.36
N SER A 151 10.28 -24.32 35.38
CA SER A 151 10.58 -23.70 34.08
C SER A 151 9.34 -23.09 33.42
N GLU A 152 8.20 -23.78 33.48
CA GLU A 152 6.94 -23.31 32.90
C GLU A 152 5.75 -23.82 33.72
N LEU A 153 4.93 -22.90 34.21
CA LEU A 153 3.63 -23.16 34.80
C LEU A 153 2.57 -22.44 33.97
N GLU A 154 1.71 -23.20 33.30
CA GLU A 154 0.57 -22.63 32.57
C GLU A 154 -0.72 -22.85 33.35
N ILE A 155 -1.40 -21.75 33.67
CA ILE A 155 -2.69 -21.72 34.36
C ILE A 155 -3.73 -21.29 33.33
N SER A 156 -4.58 -22.23 32.91
CA SER A 156 -5.60 -21.99 31.88
C SER A 156 -6.81 -21.18 32.38
N GLY A 157 -7.07 -21.20 33.69
CA GLY A 157 -7.98 -20.32 34.42
C GLY A 157 -7.22 -19.39 35.37
N ASP A 158 -7.64 -19.34 36.63
CA ASP A 158 -7.22 -18.31 37.59
C ASP A 158 -6.06 -18.72 38.50
N LEU A 159 -5.23 -17.74 38.84
CA LEU A 159 -4.30 -17.80 39.98
C LEU A 159 -4.95 -17.04 41.15
N ILE A 160 -5.26 -17.73 42.24
CA ILE A 160 -5.94 -17.16 43.40
C ILE A 160 -5.02 -17.20 44.61
N VAL A 161 -4.78 -16.05 45.22
CA VAL A 161 -4.10 -15.93 46.52
C VAL A 161 -5.11 -15.35 47.50
N ARG A 162 -5.48 -16.13 48.51
CA ARG A 162 -6.53 -15.79 49.47
C ARG A 162 -5.99 -15.67 50.88
N ALA A 163 -6.17 -14.52 51.50
CA ALA A 163 -5.80 -14.24 52.88
C ALA A 163 -7.06 -13.95 53.71
N GLU A 164 -7.10 -14.38 54.96
CA GLU A 164 -8.30 -14.34 55.80
C GLU A 164 -7.97 -13.89 57.23
N VAL A 165 -9.01 -13.46 57.94
CA VAL A 165 -8.94 -12.97 59.31
C VAL A 165 -10.01 -13.61 60.17
N ASN A 166 -9.68 -13.81 61.45
CA ASN A 166 -10.64 -14.23 62.46
C ASN A 166 -10.32 -13.51 63.79
N GLY A 167 -10.97 -12.38 64.02
CA GLY A 167 -10.61 -11.45 65.08
C GLY A 167 -9.15 -11.00 64.94
N ASN A 168 -8.34 -11.16 66.00
CA ASN A 168 -6.92 -10.75 65.98
C ASN A 168 -5.98 -11.73 65.26
N ASN A 169 -6.51 -12.81 64.69
CA ASN A 169 -5.72 -13.85 64.05
C ASN A 169 -5.67 -13.63 62.55
N LEU A 170 -4.46 -13.44 62.01
CA LEU A 170 -4.23 -13.11 60.60
C LEU A 170 -3.66 -14.31 59.85
N GLY A 171 -4.35 -14.75 58.80
CA GLY A 171 -3.86 -15.73 57.84
C GLY A 171 -3.35 -15.04 56.58
N HIS A 172 -2.05 -14.83 56.47
CA HIS A 172 -1.43 -14.24 55.28
C HIS A 172 -1.23 -15.28 54.18
N SER A 173 -1.20 -14.86 52.91
CA SER A 173 -0.94 -15.76 51.78
C SER A 173 0.01 -15.14 50.77
N LEU A 174 0.91 -15.96 50.23
CA LEU A 174 1.95 -15.55 49.28
C LEU A 174 2.11 -16.59 48.17
N PHE A 175 1.87 -16.18 46.92
CA PHE A 175 2.44 -16.86 45.77
C PHE A 175 3.72 -16.16 45.34
N TYR A 176 4.83 -16.90 45.35
CA TYR A 176 6.15 -16.36 45.04
C TYR A 176 6.71 -16.98 43.78
N ILE A 177 7.00 -16.15 42.77
CA ILE A 177 7.67 -16.58 41.53
C ILE A 177 9.14 -16.18 41.62
N SER A 178 9.96 -17.16 41.97
CA SER A 178 11.40 -16.96 42.22
C SER A 178 12.22 -16.97 40.94
N SER A 179 11.87 -17.88 40.03
CA SER A 179 12.46 -18.05 38.70
C SER A 179 11.45 -18.75 37.78
N GLY A 180 11.83 -18.99 36.52
CA GLY A 180 10.97 -19.67 35.54
C GLY A 180 9.85 -18.76 35.04
N SER A 181 8.80 -19.37 34.47
CA SER A 181 7.68 -18.65 33.86
C SER A 181 6.35 -19.13 34.41
N VAL A 182 5.49 -18.21 34.82
CA VAL A 182 4.10 -18.47 35.19
C VAL A 182 3.17 -17.73 34.23
N MET A 183 2.41 -18.47 33.43
CA MET A 183 1.39 -17.92 32.55
C MET A 183 0.00 -18.07 33.18
N VAL A 184 -0.80 -17.00 33.13
CA VAL A 184 -2.19 -16.98 33.62
C VAL A 184 -3.11 -16.54 32.48
N LYS A 185 -3.94 -17.47 31.98
CA LYS A 185 -4.92 -17.23 30.92
C LYS A 185 -6.27 -16.74 31.44
N GLY A 186 -6.58 -16.99 32.72
CA GLY A 186 -7.66 -16.32 33.45
C GLY A 186 -7.15 -15.05 34.13
N THR A 187 -7.52 -14.84 35.39
CA THR A 187 -7.20 -13.66 36.18
C THR A 187 -6.28 -14.00 37.35
N VAL A 188 -5.36 -13.09 37.67
CA VAL A 188 -4.66 -13.11 38.96
C VAL A 188 -5.55 -12.44 40.00
N ILE A 189 -6.07 -13.23 40.94
CA ILE A 189 -6.98 -12.79 41.99
C ILE A 189 -6.22 -12.71 43.31
N LEU A 190 -6.09 -11.50 43.86
CA LEU A 190 -5.56 -11.27 45.20
C LEU A 190 -6.71 -10.89 46.12
N ASP A 191 -7.17 -11.86 46.90
CA ASP A 191 -8.31 -11.72 47.80
C ASP A 191 -7.82 -11.70 49.25
N ALA A 192 -8.06 -10.60 49.95
CA ALA A 192 -7.74 -10.48 51.37
C ALA A 192 -9.00 -10.04 52.11
N ASP A 193 -9.56 -10.90 52.95
CA ASP A 193 -10.75 -10.59 53.74
C ASP A 193 -10.35 -9.83 55.02
N SER A 194 -11.08 -8.77 55.38
CA SER A 194 -10.82 -7.95 56.56
C SER A 194 -12.08 -7.71 57.38
N ASP A 195 -11.92 -7.71 58.71
CA ASP A 195 -12.96 -7.38 59.69
C ASP A 195 -13.03 -5.87 60.02
N GLY A 196 -12.30 -5.03 59.28
CA GLY A 196 -12.25 -3.58 59.45
C GLY A 196 -11.21 -3.07 60.46
N GLY A 197 -10.70 -3.93 61.35
CA GLY A 197 -9.64 -3.58 62.32
C GLY A 197 -8.32 -4.31 62.06
N ASN A 198 -8.40 -5.57 61.64
CA ASN A 198 -7.30 -6.46 61.35
C ASN A 198 -7.27 -6.76 59.84
N ARG A 199 -6.10 -6.61 59.23
CA ARG A 199 -5.95 -6.70 57.76
C ARG A 199 -4.89 -7.72 57.39
N PRO A 200 -5.29 -8.93 56.95
CA PRO A 200 -4.35 -9.93 56.46
C PRO A 200 -3.82 -9.51 55.08
N THR A 201 -2.76 -10.18 54.64
CA THR A 201 -2.07 -9.83 53.39
C THR A 201 -2.22 -10.94 52.37
N SER A 202 -2.80 -10.63 51.21
CA SER A 202 -2.71 -11.47 50.01
C SER A 202 -1.63 -10.92 49.09
N CYS A 203 -0.65 -11.76 48.75
CA CYS A 203 0.59 -11.32 48.11
C CYS A 203 0.95 -12.14 46.87
N LEU A 204 1.28 -11.44 45.79
CA LEU A 204 2.03 -11.97 44.65
C LEU A 204 3.38 -11.26 44.58
N SER A 205 4.47 -12.01 44.58
CA SER A 205 5.82 -11.44 44.57
C SER A 205 6.74 -12.10 43.55
N LEU A 206 7.58 -11.26 42.93
CA LEU A 206 8.78 -11.62 42.18
C LEU A 206 10.03 -10.98 42.81
N ASN A 207 9.91 -10.34 43.99
CA ASN A 207 10.90 -9.41 44.52
C ASN A 207 11.69 -9.93 45.74
N VAL A 208 11.80 -11.25 45.93
CA VAL A 208 12.80 -11.81 46.87
C VAL A 208 13.90 -12.52 46.07
N SER A 209 15.09 -12.66 46.63
CA SER A 209 16.27 -13.10 45.87
C SER A 209 16.12 -14.56 45.41
N PRO A 210 16.38 -14.89 44.12
CA PRO A 210 17.02 -14.05 43.10
C PRO A 210 16.05 -13.11 42.33
N GLY A 211 14.75 -13.40 42.29
CA GLY A 211 13.72 -12.51 41.71
C GLY A 211 13.81 -12.36 40.19
N THR A 212 14.04 -13.48 39.49
CA THR A 212 14.32 -13.54 38.04
C THR A 212 13.17 -14.14 37.22
N GLY A 213 12.02 -14.39 37.83
CA GLY A 213 10.87 -15.01 37.18
C GLY A 213 10.16 -14.13 36.15
N THR A 214 9.35 -14.79 35.31
CA THR A 214 8.42 -14.15 34.37
C THR A 214 6.97 -14.42 34.79
N LEU A 215 6.15 -13.37 34.82
CA LEU A 215 4.69 -13.49 34.91
C LEU A 215 4.08 -13.10 33.56
N ASP A 216 3.39 -14.04 32.91
CA ASP A 216 2.76 -13.85 31.61
C ASP A 216 1.22 -13.81 31.76
N LEU A 217 0.64 -12.64 31.52
CA LEU A 217 -0.78 -12.34 31.68
C LEU A 217 -1.48 -12.43 30.31
N ALA A 218 -2.19 -13.53 30.09
CA ALA A 218 -2.90 -13.82 28.84
C ALA A 218 -4.43 -13.61 28.95
N GLY A 219 -4.97 -13.39 30.15
CA GLY A 219 -6.38 -13.12 30.38
C GLY A 219 -6.84 -11.71 30.01
N ALA A 220 -8.16 -11.55 29.80
CA ALA A 220 -8.75 -10.26 29.45
C ALA A 220 -8.71 -9.25 30.61
N ILE A 221 -8.88 -9.75 31.84
CA ILE A 221 -8.76 -9.00 33.08
C ILE A 221 -7.51 -9.54 33.80
N PRO A 222 -6.35 -8.86 33.71
CA PRO A 222 -5.10 -9.41 34.22
C PRO A 222 -5.08 -9.56 35.75
N PHE A 223 -5.65 -8.58 36.47
CA PHE A 223 -5.72 -8.57 37.93
C PHE A 223 -7.13 -8.28 38.42
N SER A 224 -7.52 -8.92 39.52
CA SER A 224 -8.72 -8.62 40.31
C SER A 224 -8.35 -8.63 41.80
N MET A 225 -8.81 -7.63 42.54
CA MET A 225 -8.48 -7.42 43.96
C MET A 225 -9.78 -7.19 44.76
N PRO A 226 -10.62 -8.22 44.95
CA PRO A 226 -11.98 -8.05 45.48
C PRO A 226 -12.05 -7.82 47.00
N GLY A 227 -11.02 -8.21 47.75
CA GLY A 227 -11.02 -8.16 49.21
C GLY A 227 -10.77 -6.77 49.82
N SER A 228 -11.14 -6.60 51.09
CA SER A 228 -11.00 -5.35 51.89
C SER A 228 -9.69 -5.27 52.71
N GLY A 229 -8.91 -6.35 52.76
CA GLY A 229 -7.63 -6.46 53.47
C GLY A 229 -6.46 -5.75 52.78
N ILE A 230 -5.24 -6.23 53.01
CA ILE A 230 -4.04 -5.71 52.33
C ILE A 230 -3.75 -6.58 51.11
N VAL A 231 -3.70 -5.95 49.93
CA VAL A 231 -3.18 -6.57 48.72
C VAL A 231 -1.76 -6.06 48.48
N ALA A 232 -0.81 -6.98 48.33
CA ALA A 232 0.58 -6.67 48.07
C ALA A 232 1.02 -7.27 46.72
N LEU A 233 1.51 -6.43 45.82
CA LEU A 233 1.91 -6.82 44.48
C LEU A 233 3.33 -6.31 44.20
N TYR A 234 4.30 -7.22 44.18
CA TYR A 234 5.71 -6.90 43.99
C TYR A 234 6.22 -7.49 42.67
N LEU A 235 5.99 -6.78 41.56
CA LEU A 235 6.35 -7.22 40.21
C LEU A 235 7.69 -6.66 39.70
N ASN A 236 8.47 -6.04 40.58
CA ASN A 236 9.68 -5.28 40.25
C ASN A 236 10.96 -5.94 40.82
N GLY A 237 10.97 -7.27 40.94
CA GLY A 237 12.16 -8.04 41.28
C GLY A 237 13.35 -7.74 40.36
N SER A 238 14.56 -7.99 40.85
CA SER A 238 15.84 -7.54 40.28
C SER A 238 15.97 -7.68 38.75
N SER A 239 15.45 -8.79 38.19
CA SER A 239 15.46 -9.08 36.75
C SER A 239 14.10 -9.58 36.24
N SER A 240 13.04 -9.38 37.03
CA SER A 240 11.69 -9.87 36.72
C SER A 240 11.14 -9.29 35.41
N THR A 241 10.30 -10.08 34.73
CA THR A 241 9.60 -9.65 33.52
C THR A 241 8.11 -9.88 33.66
N ILE A 242 7.32 -8.83 33.42
CA ILE A 242 5.86 -8.94 33.33
C ILE A 242 5.47 -8.81 31.87
N LYS A 243 4.69 -9.77 31.39
CA LYS A 243 4.25 -9.83 30.00
C LYS A 243 2.74 -9.73 29.92
N TYR A 244 2.23 -8.87 29.05
CA TYR A 244 0.82 -8.82 28.69
C TYR A 244 0.70 -9.41 27.28
N SER A 245 0.17 -10.63 27.17
CA SER A 245 0.31 -11.48 25.97
C SER A 245 -0.99 -11.89 25.29
N ARG A 246 -2.14 -11.44 25.78
CA ARG A 246 -3.42 -11.81 25.18
C ARG A 246 -3.45 -11.46 23.69
N ASN A 247 -4.01 -12.36 22.88
CA ASN A 247 -4.34 -12.02 21.50
C ASN A 247 -5.66 -11.23 21.47
N GLY A 248 -5.57 -9.93 21.70
CA GLY A 248 -6.70 -9.02 21.88
C GLY A 248 -6.44 -8.01 22.99
N ASP A 249 -7.37 -7.08 23.16
CA ASP A 249 -7.17 -5.94 24.05
C ASP A 249 -6.94 -6.33 25.51
N GLN A 250 -6.08 -5.58 26.21
CA GLN A 250 -5.81 -5.69 27.64
C GLN A 250 -5.53 -4.33 28.26
N THR A 251 -5.85 -4.17 29.54
CA THR A 251 -5.41 -3.01 30.33
C THR A 251 -4.16 -3.38 31.10
N ILE A 252 -3.11 -2.56 30.97
CA ILE A 252 -1.89 -2.65 31.76
C ILE A 252 -2.18 -2.08 33.14
N TYR A 253 -1.93 -2.87 34.19
CA TYR A 253 -2.08 -2.42 35.56
C TYR A 253 -1.03 -1.36 35.91
N THR A 254 -1.44 -0.23 36.48
CA THR A 254 -0.55 0.90 36.79
C THR A 254 0.29 0.61 38.03
N MET A 255 1.55 0.23 37.84
CA MET A 255 2.53 0.05 38.90
C MET A 255 3.96 0.10 38.34
N ASP A 256 4.96 0.16 39.21
CA ASP A 256 6.35 0.09 38.77
C ASP A 256 6.73 -1.34 38.33
N TYR A 257 7.41 -1.44 37.19
CA TYR A 257 7.91 -2.68 36.62
C TYR A 257 9.45 -2.69 36.60
N LYS A 258 10.05 -3.88 36.65
CA LYS A 258 11.45 -4.03 36.21
C LYS A 258 11.52 -4.08 34.69
N ASN A 259 11.00 -5.16 34.08
CA ASN A 259 10.81 -5.25 32.64
C ASN A 259 9.33 -5.45 32.32
N LEU A 260 8.83 -4.73 31.31
CA LEU A 260 7.46 -4.83 30.82
C LEU A 260 7.49 -5.21 29.34
N ARG A 261 6.83 -6.31 28.97
CA ARG A 261 6.73 -6.76 27.58
C ARG A 261 5.27 -6.86 27.15
N LEU A 262 4.95 -6.25 26.03
CA LEU A 262 3.64 -6.33 25.39
C LEU A 262 3.76 -7.24 24.18
N SER A 263 2.83 -8.17 24.04
CA SER A 263 2.87 -9.20 22.99
C SER A 263 1.47 -9.73 22.70
N GLY A 264 1.39 -10.73 21.80
CA GLY A 264 0.12 -11.23 21.31
C GLY A 264 -0.41 -10.30 20.23
N GLY A 265 -1.60 -9.73 20.45
CA GLY A 265 -2.22 -8.79 19.52
C GLY A 265 -3.20 -7.85 20.22
N GLY A 266 -3.85 -7.00 19.44
CA GLY A 266 -4.81 -6.01 19.95
C GLY A 266 -4.16 -4.83 20.67
N ILE A 267 -4.98 -4.03 21.35
CA ILE A 267 -4.58 -2.79 22.01
C ILE A 267 -4.32 -3.04 23.50
N LYS A 268 -3.12 -2.71 23.95
CA LYS A 268 -2.72 -2.68 25.36
C LYS A 268 -2.82 -1.25 25.85
N SER A 269 -3.82 -0.96 26.67
CA SER A 269 -4.09 0.40 27.15
C SER A 269 -3.46 0.64 28.51
N VAL A 270 -2.96 1.86 28.73
CA VAL A 270 -2.29 2.23 29.98
C VAL A 270 -2.72 3.63 30.43
N SER A 271 -2.70 3.86 31.74
CA SER A 271 -3.01 5.14 32.37
C SER A 271 -2.19 5.36 33.65
N GLY A 272 -2.21 6.58 34.19
CA GLY A 272 -1.53 6.92 35.44
C GLY A 272 -0.02 7.10 35.30
N ILE A 273 0.68 7.14 36.44
CA ILE A 273 2.11 7.44 36.52
C ILE A 273 2.84 6.22 37.09
N PHE A 274 3.87 5.74 36.40
CA PHE A 274 4.69 4.63 36.89
C PHE A 274 6.06 4.56 36.17
N LYS A 275 6.95 3.73 36.70
CA LYS A 275 8.31 3.52 36.20
C LYS A 275 8.52 2.15 35.57
N ILE A 276 9.41 2.09 34.60
CA ILE A 276 9.95 0.85 34.06
C ILE A 276 11.47 0.88 34.25
N ASN A 277 11.96 0.19 35.27
CA ASN A 277 13.37 0.25 35.72
C ASN A 277 14.37 -0.53 34.83
N GLY A 278 13.90 -1.07 33.72
CA GLY A 278 14.63 -1.92 32.78
C GLY A 278 14.11 -1.66 31.38
N THR A 279 13.55 -2.68 30.73
CA THR A 279 13.09 -2.56 29.34
C THR A 279 11.57 -2.52 29.24
N LEU A 280 11.04 -1.57 28.46
CA LEU A 280 9.71 -1.64 27.87
C LEU A 280 9.84 -2.20 26.45
N THR A 281 9.24 -3.36 26.17
CA THR A 281 9.21 -3.95 24.83
C THR A 281 7.79 -4.03 24.31
N ILE A 282 7.57 -3.51 23.11
CA ILE A 282 6.34 -3.65 22.33
C ILE A 282 6.65 -4.60 21.18
N ASP A 283 6.19 -5.85 21.25
CA ASP A 283 6.43 -6.84 20.20
C ASP A 283 5.69 -6.49 18.90
N ASP A 284 6.08 -7.16 17.81
CA ASP A 284 5.38 -7.03 16.54
C ASP A 284 3.91 -7.49 16.66
N GLY A 285 3.00 -6.83 15.95
CA GLY A 285 1.57 -7.14 15.95
C GLY A 285 0.74 -6.64 17.14
N VAL A 286 1.34 -5.96 18.13
CA VAL A 286 0.62 -5.38 19.28
C VAL A 286 0.72 -3.85 19.30
N THR A 287 -0.33 -3.18 19.80
CA THR A 287 -0.36 -1.73 19.99
C THR A 287 -0.31 -1.37 21.46
N LEU A 288 0.64 -0.54 21.89
CA LEU A 288 0.56 0.21 23.14
C LEU A 288 -0.21 1.50 22.88
N ASN A 289 -1.40 1.63 23.47
CA ASN A 289 -2.15 2.88 23.50
C ASN A 289 -1.67 3.73 24.69
N GLN A 290 -0.78 4.69 24.39
CA GLN A 290 -0.28 5.68 25.32
C GLN A 290 -1.28 6.84 25.43
N ALA A 291 -2.36 6.59 26.20
CA ALA A 291 -3.42 7.56 26.43
C ALA A 291 -2.97 8.68 27.38
N THR A 292 -3.33 8.64 28.66
CA THR A 292 -2.96 9.67 29.65
C THR A 292 -1.79 9.25 30.55
N ALA A 293 -1.11 8.17 30.21
CA ALA A 293 -0.03 7.62 31.04
C ALA A 293 1.24 8.48 30.97
N SER A 294 1.91 8.63 32.10
CA SER A 294 3.26 9.18 32.19
C SER A 294 4.22 8.07 32.63
N ILE A 295 4.92 7.49 31.65
CA ILE A 295 5.87 6.39 31.89
C ILE A 295 7.27 6.98 32.06
N THR A 296 7.95 6.62 33.14
CA THR A 296 9.36 6.99 33.35
C THR A 296 10.28 5.80 33.13
N ILE A 297 11.30 5.96 32.29
CA ILE A 297 12.35 4.96 32.06
C ILE A 297 13.69 5.55 32.51
N PRO A 298 14.28 5.07 33.62
CA PRO A 298 15.50 5.64 34.16
C PRO A 298 16.76 5.24 33.37
N ASN A 299 17.89 5.82 33.75
CA ASN A 299 19.24 5.47 33.31
C ASN A 299 19.43 3.94 33.13
N ASN A 300 19.99 3.52 31.98
CA ASN A 300 20.17 2.13 31.54
C ASN A 300 18.89 1.36 31.18
N GLY A 301 17.71 1.97 31.28
CA GLY A 301 16.48 1.42 30.71
C GLY A 301 16.42 1.59 29.20
N SER A 302 15.55 0.82 28.54
CA SER A 302 15.37 0.88 27.09
C SER A 302 13.89 0.80 26.70
N LEU A 303 13.54 1.52 25.64
CA LEU A 303 12.28 1.39 24.94
C LEU A 303 12.53 0.66 23.61
N VAL A 304 11.87 -0.48 23.42
CA VAL A 304 11.94 -1.28 22.20
C VAL A 304 10.57 -1.30 21.54
N VAL A 305 10.49 -0.83 20.29
CA VAL A 305 9.22 -0.72 19.53
C VAL A 305 9.33 -1.56 18.26
N ASN A 306 8.82 -2.80 18.31
CA ASN A 306 8.68 -3.68 17.16
C ASN A 306 7.26 -3.65 16.57
N GLY A 307 6.24 -3.40 17.40
CA GLY A 307 4.86 -3.15 16.99
C GLY A 307 4.52 -1.67 16.96
N THR A 308 3.34 -1.30 17.46
CA THR A 308 2.83 0.08 17.43
C THR A 308 2.89 0.74 18.81
N LEU A 309 3.51 1.91 18.90
CA LEU A 309 3.37 2.85 20.01
C LEU A 309 2.49 4.02 19.55
N ASP A 310 1.28 4.10 20.07
CA ASP A 310 0.28 5.09 19.68
C ASP A 310 -0.01 6.07 20.82
N PHE A 311 0.42 7.33 20.67
CA PHE A 311 0.03 8.40 21.56
C PHE A 311 -1.37 8.90 21.16
N THR A 312 -2.38 8.68 22.00
CA THR A 312 -3.78 9.04 21.69
C THR A 312 -4.28 10.26 22.46
N SER A 313 -3.50 10.75 23.43
CA SER A 313 -3.77 11.99 24.15
C SER A 313 -2.47 12.78 24.34
N PRO A 314 -2.48 14.13 24.22
CA PRO A 314 -1.30 14.96 24.42
C PRO A 314 -0.81 14.95 25.88
N ILE A 315 -1.58 14.41 26.82
CA ILE A 315 -1.17 14.20 28.21
C ILE A 315 -0.25 12.96 28.33
N GLY A 316 -0.39 11.99 27.43
CA GLY A 316 0.41 10.78 27.41
C GLY A 316 1.85 11.06 27.01
N VAL A 317 2.80 10.69 27.86
CA VAL A 317 4.23 10.95 27.66
C VAL A 317 5.08 9.79 28.15
N ILE A 318 6.25 9.61 27.54
CA ILE A 318 7.32 8.74 28.05
C ILE A 318 8.53 9.61 28.33
N LYS A 319 9.07 9.50 29.54
CA LYS A 319 10.12 10.37 30.07
C LYS A 319 11.38 9.57 30.41
N PRO A 320 12.58 10.05 30.05
CA PRO A 320 13.85 9.50 30.51
C PRO A 320 14.16 10.01 31.92
N GLN A 321 14.66 9.19 32.85
CA GLN A 321 15.08 9.63 34.20
C GLN A 321 16.58 9.42 34.43
N GLY A 322 17.34 10.49 34.18
CA GLY A 322 18.80 10.50 34.24
C GLY A 322 19.45 9.94 32.98
N GLY A 323 20.57 10.54 32.55
CA GLY A 323 21.39 10.15 31.39
C GLY A 323 20.63 9.96 30.07
N MET A 324 21.11 9.06 29.20
CA MET A 324 20.50 8.80 27.88
C MET A 324 19.67 7.51 27.91
N THR A 325 18.35 7.62 27.68
CA THR A 325 17.46 6.47 27.47
C THR A 325 17.47 6.09 25.99
N LYS A 326 17.65 4.79 25.69
CA LYS A 326 17.75 4.31 24.31
C LYS A 326 16.41 3.86 23.76
N LEU A 327 15.99 4.47 22.64
CA LEU A 327 14.96 3.93 21.77
C LEU A 327 15.56 2.95 20.75
N THR A 328 14.96 1.77 20.62
CA THR A 328 15.28 0.80 19.58
C THR A 328 14.03 0.49 18.75
N MET A 329 14.02 0.94 17.50
CA MET A 329 12.99 0.59 16.52
C MET A 329 13.28 -0.76 15.87
N GLY A 330 12.28 -1.64 15.82
CA GLY A 330 12.27 -2.79 14.91
C GLY A 330 11.89 -2.40 13.48
N PRO A 331 12.10 -3.28 12.48
CA PRO A 331 11.77 -2.98 11.07
C PRO A 331 10.29 -2.62 10.86
N ASN A 332 9.38 -3.28 11.58
CA ASN A 332 7.93 -3.01 11.56
C ASN A 332 7.48 -2.00 12.64
N GLY A 333 8.43 -1.49 13.43
CA GLY A 333 8.13 -0.57 14.51
C GLY A 333 7.43 0.68 14.01
N TYR A 334 6.37 1.09 14.69
CA TYR A 334 5.55 2.24 14.34
C TYR A 334 5.34 3.14 15.54
N ILE A 335 5.64 4.42 15.42
CA ILE A 335 5.35 5.43 16.45
C ILE A 335 4.41 6.47 15.84
N ARG A 336 3.23 6.66 16.45
CA ARG A 336 2.35 7.81 16.16
C ARG A 336 2.43 8.83 17.28
N THR A 337 2.89 10.04 16.99
CA THR A 337 2.97 11.15 17.95
C THR A 337 1.94 12.23 17.64
N ILE A 338 1.36 12.82 18.70
CA ILE A 338 0.34 13.87 18.58
C ILE A 338 0.66 15.15 19.34
N ASN A 339 1.69 15.08 20.18
CA ASN A 339 2.13 16.17 21.02
C ASN A 339 2.70 17.32 20.19
N HIS A 340 2.48 18.55 20.67
CA HIS A 340 2.92 19.77 19.99
C HIS A 340 4.43 19.77 19.70
N GLY A 341 5.24 19.40 20.68
CA GLY A 341 6.70 19.34 20.59
C GLY A 341 7.25 18.16 19.79
N GLY A 342 6.39 17.32 19.20
CA GLY A 342 6.81 16.18 18.40
C GLY A 342 7.40 15.05 19.23
N LEU A 343 8.53 14.49 18.76
CA LEU A 343 9.33 13.50 19.48
C LEU A 343 10.57 14.16 20.09
N GLY A 344 10.79 14.02 21.39
CA GLY A 344 12.05 14.44 22.03
C GLY A 344 12.19 15.95 22.28
N ARG A 345 13.26 16.29 23.01
CA ARG A 345 13.87 17.63 23.22
C ARG A 345 13.00 18.80 23.71
N SER A 346 11.69 18.63 23.83
CA SER A 346 10.74 19.62 24.34
C SER A 346 10.00 19.09 25.57
N SER A 347 9.51 20.00 26.41
CA SER A 347 8.61 19.69 27.54
C SER A 347 7.24 19.20 27.08
N ASP A 348 6.86 19.48 25.82
CA ASP A 348 5.54 19.19 25.28
C ASP A 348 5.61 18.14 24.16
N ALA A 349 6.60 17.23 24.21
CA ALA A 349 6.82 16.15 23.24
C ALA A 349 6.27 14.81 23.78
N SER A 350 5.91 13.89 22.88
CA SER A 350 5.47 12.53 23.25
C SER A 350 6.59 11.77 23.98
N PHE A 351 7.83 12.01 23.55
CA PHE A 351 9.04 11.69 24.29
C PHE A 351 9.53 12.95 24.99
N GLU A 352 9.00 13.20 26.18
CA GLU A 352 9.23 14.43 26.92
C GLU A 352 10.62 14.41 27.58
N ARG A 353 11.32 15.54 27.52
CA ARG A 353 12.61 15.73 28.21
C ARG A 353 12.41 16.21 29.64
N ILE A 354 13.06 15.58 30.63
CA ILE A 354 12.99 16.03 32.04
C ILE A 354 13.95 17.19 32.34
N SER A 355 15.14 17.24 31.71
CA SER A 355 16.08 18.35 31.87
C SER A 355 17.06 18.43 30.69
N THR A 356 17.83 19.52 30.55
CA THR A 356 18.76 19.72 29.42
C THR A 356 19.84 18.65 29.29
N ASN A 357 20.14 17.92 30.36
CA ASN A 357 21.20 16.90 30.42
C ASN A 357 20.66 15.45 30.41
N VAL A 358 19.36 15.27 30.22
CA VAL A 358 18.69 13.97 30.19
C VAL A 358 17.87 13.91 28.90
N ASP A 359 18.40 13.27 27.87
CA ASP A 359 17.81 13.24 26.52
C ASP A 359 17.65 11.81 26.00
N TRP A 360 16.95 11.67 24.88
CA TRP A 360 16.76 10.39 24.21
C TRP A 360 17.87 10.10 23.19
N ASP A 361 18.35 8.86 23.16
CA ASP A 361 19.02 8.32 21.96
C ASP A 361 17.96 7.84 20.97
N LEU A 362 17.71 8.68 19.96
CA LEU A 362 16.72 8.46 18.89
C LEU A 362 17.36 7.98 17.58
N ASN A 363 18.64 7.58 17.58
CA ASN A 363 19.36 7.25 16.35
C ASN A 363 18.74 6.07 15.57
N SER A 364 17.99 5.19 16.24
CA SER A 364 17.31 4.07 15.57
C SER A 364 16.18 4.52 14.63
N LEU A 365 15.62 5.73 14.82
CA LEU A 365 14.58 6.28 13.95
C LEU A 365 15.04 6.44 12.51
N SER A 366 16.34 6.65 12.25
CA SER A 366 16.89 6.83 10.90
C SER A 366 17.06 5.52 10.14
N SER A 367 17.12 4.39 10.83
CA SER A 367 17.48 3.08 10.24
C SER A 367 16.33 2.09 10.18
N ASN A 368 15.30 2.23 11.02
CA ASN A 368 14.21 1.26 11.14
C ASN A 368 12.87 1.93 11.42
N GLY A 369 11.80 1.19 11.10
CA GLY A 369 10.42 1.56 11.45
C GLY A 369 9.87 2.77 10.69
N THR A 370 8.76 3.28 11.21
CA THR A 370 8.02 4.42 10.68
C THR A 370 7.61 5.35 11.82
N VAL A 371 7.77 6.66 11.61
CA VAL A 371 7.23 7.69 12.49
C VAL A 371 6.09 8.42 11.80
N GLU A 372 4.96 8.54 12.46
CA GLU A 372 3.81 9.34 12.04
C GLU A 372 3.63 10.54 12.97
N TYR A 373 3.64 11.75 12.39
CA TYR A 373 3.19 12.97 13.05
C TYR A 373 1.72 13.21 12.74
N TYR A 374 0.87 12.91 13.71
CA TYR A 374 -0.59 12.97 13.60
C TYR A 374 -1.17 14.01 14.54
N ARG A 375 -1.93 14.98 14.03
CA ARG A 375 -2.71 15.89 14.88
C ARG A 375 -3.92 16.41 14.15
N SER A 376 -5.12 16.28 14.72
CA SER A 376 -6.39 16.63 14.07
C SER A 376 -7.26 17.63 14.84
N THR A 377 -6.95 17.91 16.09
CA THR A 377 -7.63 18.92 16.91
C THR A 377 -6.63 19.92 17.47
N ALA A 378 -7.04 21.19 17.54
CA ALA A 378 -6.35 22.18 18.36
C ALA A 378 -6.43 21.73 19.83
N PRO A 379 -5.37 21.92 20.63
CA PRO A 379 -5.41 21.57 22.04
C PRO A 379 -6.48 22.42 22.74
N THR A 380 -7.19 21.82 23.70
CA THR A 380 -8.03 22.57 24.65
C THR A 380 -7.19 23.45 25.59
N ASP A 381 -5.87 23.28 25.57
CA ASP A 381 -4.96 23.71 26.64
C ASP A 381 -4.01 24.85 26.19
N GLY A 382 -4.22 25.49 25.01
CA GLY A 382 -3.45 26.67 24.61
C GLY A 382 -3.48 27.06 23.13
N PRO A 383 -2.89 28.20 22.74
CA PRO A 383 -3.05 28.82 21.40
C PRO A 383 -2.20 28.18 20.27
N ILE A 384 -1.56 27.03 20.50
CA ILE A 384 -0.54 26.53 19.57
C ILE A 384 -1.09 25.47 18.60
N ASN A 385 -1.38 25.94 17.38
CA ASN A 385 -2.07 25.21 16.31
C ASN A 385 -1.15 24.36 15.41
N THR A 386 0.14 24.26 15.70
CA THR A 386 1.11 23.59 14.81
C THR A 386 1.80 22.46 15.54
N GLN A 387 1.88 21.25 14.97
CA GLN A 387 2.75 20.20 15.49
C GLN A 387 4.16 20.35 14.90
N ILE A 388 5.18 20.29 15.75
CA ILE A 388 6.58 20.31 15.31
C ILE A 388 6.97 18.89 14.88
N VAL A 389 7.50 18.78 13.67
CA VAL A 389 8.24 17.59 13.22
C VAL A 389 9.66 17.74 13.73
N THR A 390 10.12 16.82 14.57
CA THR A 390 11.44 16.92 15.20
C THR A 390 12.55 16.89 14.13
N ASP A 391 13.53 17.78 14.28
CA ASP A 391 14.68 17.96 13.38
C ASP A 391 15.68 16.79 13.50
N LEU A 392 15.36 15.68 12.84
CA LEU A 392 16.08 14.40 12.88
C LEU A 392 16.06 13.70 11.51
N ASP A 393 16.93 12.70 11.36
CA ASP A 393 16.83 11.74 10.27
C ASP A 393 15.78 10.66 10.57
N TYR A 394 15.12 10.17 9.53
CA TYR A 394 14.08 9.15 9.63
C TYR A 394 14.31 8.00 8.65
N ASN A 395 13.83 6.81 8.98
CA ASN A 395 13.69 5.72 8.04
C ASN A 395 12.46 6.00 7.17
N ASN A 396 11.26 5.81 7.69
CA ASN A 396 10.03 6.27 7.04
C ASN A 396 9.36 7.36 7.88
N LEU A 397 8.82 8.37 7.21
CA LEU A 397 8.14 9.49 7.85
C LEU A 397 6.78 9.75 7.20
N ILE A 398 5.75 9.80 8.02
CA ILE A 398 4.36 10.08 7.64
C ILE A 398 3.89 11.36 8.33
N ILE A 399 3.26 12.24 7.55
CA ILE A 399 2.56 13.43 8.01
C ILE A 399 1.06 13.21 7.79
N SER A 400 0.26 13.30 8.86
CA SER A 400 -1.17 12.98 8.82
C SER A 400 -2.00 13.83 9.78
N GLY A 401 -3.32 13.78 9.66
CA GLY A 401 -4.23 14.60 10.47
C GLY A 401 -4.29 16.07 10.02
N THR A 402 -5.34 16.78 10.42
CA THR A 402 -5.77 18.05 9.81
C THR A 402 -5.09 19.32 10.31
N MET A 403 -4.35 19.27 11.42
CA MET A 403 -3.63 20.46 11.95
C MET A 403 -2.31 20.67 11.22
N GLN A 404 -1.81 21.91 11.18
CA GLN A 404 -0.53 22.24 10.54
C GLN A 404 0.63 21.49 11.18
N LYS A 405 1.50 20.89 10.36
CA LYS A 405 2.81 20.39 10.79
C LYS A 405 3.87 21.36 10.28
N SER A 406 4.91 21.57 11.08
CA SER A 406 6.07 22.36 10.68
C SER A 406 7.34 21.55 10.92
N TRP A 407 8.09 21.31 9.86
CA TRP A 407 9.43 20.74 9.95
C TRP A 407 10.43 21.83 9.63
N MET A 408 11.07 22.37 10.66
CA MET A 408 12.14 23.35 10.52
C MET A 408 13.47 22.60 10.40
N LEU A 409 14.02 22.51 9.19
CA LEU A 409 15.34 21.92 8.99
C LEU A 409 16.40 22.85 9.59
N GLY A 410 17.06 22.41 10.66
CA GLY A 410 18.18 23.11 11.30
C GLY A 410 19.54 22.78 10.67
N GLN A 411 19.58 21.71 9.88
CA GLN A 411 20.74 21.15 9.19
C GLN A 411 20.28 20.24 8.04
N ASN A 412 21.22 19.63 7.32
CA ASN A 412 20.88 18.63 6.30
C ASN A 412 20.34 17.37 6.96
N HIS A 413 19.27 16.81 6.40
CA HIS A 413 18.59 15.63 6.91
C HIS A 413 18.31 14.60 5.82
N THR A 414 18.09 13.35 6.24
CA THR A 414 17.78 12.23 5.37
C THR A 414 16.53 11.49 5.83
N VAL A 415 15.65 11.19 4.86
CA VAL A 415 14.63 10.13 4.97
C VAL A 415 15.12 8.92 4.17
N ASN A 416 15.56 7.88 4.87
CA ASN A 416 16.20 6.68 4.28
C ASN A 416 15.21 5.78 3.51
N GLY A 417 13.92 5.90 3.82
CA GLY A 417 12.80 5.23 3.16
C GLY A 417 11.85 6.26 2.54
N ASN A 418 10.55 6.04 2.70
CA ASN A 418 9.52 6.88 2.09
C ASN A 418 9.17 8.09 2.95
N PHE A 419 8.92 9.22 2.28
CA PHE A 419 8.30 10.41 2.88
C PHE A 419 6.88 10.55 2.37
N THR A 420 5.90 10.55 3.27
CA THR A 420 4.47 10.53 2.91
C THR A 420 3.71 11.64 3.62
N ILE A 421 2.97 12.44 2.84
CA ILE A 421 1.98 13.39 3.34
C ILE A 421 0.60 12.81 2.97
N LEU A 422 -0.22 12.51 3.96
CA LEU A 422 -1.57 11.97 3.76
C LEU A 422 -2.58 13.08 3.41
N THR A 423 -3.73 12.66 2.90
CA THR A 423 -4.83 13.58 2.53
C THR A 423 -5.30 14.42 3.72
N GLY A 424 -5.48 15.72 3.46
CA GLY A 424 -5.90 16.70 4.47
C GLY A 424 -4.81 17.07 5.47
N ALA A 425 -3.55 16.64 5.27
CA ALA A 425 -2.44 16.94 6.19
C ALA A 425 -1.61 18.14 5.72
N PRO A 426 -1.78 19.34 6.31
CA PRO A 426 -0.94 20.50 6.01
C PRO A 426 0.47 20.34 6.56
N LEU A 427 1.47 20.63 5.72
CA LEU A 427 2.88 20.62 6.08
C LEU A 427 3.59 21.87 5.57
N LEU A 428 4.25 22.59 6.47
CA LEU A 428 5.28 23.57 6.15
C LEU A 428 6.67 22.92 6.31
N LEU A 429 7.42 22.79 5.23
CA LEU A 429 8.83 22.38 5.27
C LEU A 429 9.72 23.63 5.26
N ALA A 430 10.11 24.10 6.44
CA ALA A 430 10.89 25.32 6.64
C ALA A 430 12.41 25.05 6.71
N GLY A 431 13.20 26.14 6.68
CA GLY A 431 14.66 26.07 6.64
C GLY A 431 15.23 26.15 5.23
N LYS A 432 16.56 26.21 5.12
CA LYS A 432 17.31 26.36 3.85
C LYS A 432 18.20 25.16 3.49
N TYR A 433 18.12 24.11 4.29
CA TYR A 433 19.01 22.94 4.17
C TYR A 433 18.47 21.89 3.19
N VAL A 434 19.26 20.85 2.96
CA VAL A 434 18.92 19.73 2.09
C VAL A 434 18.18 18.65 2.87
N LEU A 435 17.02 18.24 2.36
CA LEU A 435 16.35 17.01 2.74
C LEU A 435 16.58 15.96 1.66
N SER A 436 17.42 14.97 1.96
CA SER A 436 17.67 13.82 1.10
C SER A 436 16.56 12.78 1.27
N ILE A 437 15.97 12.35 0.16
CA ILE A 437 15.00 11.26 0.12
C ILE A 437 15.68 10.08 -0.57
N LYS A 438 15.69 8.92 0.10
CA LYS A 438 16.27 7.68 -0.43
C LYS A 438 15.20 6.71 -0.95
N GLY A 439 13.98 6.75 -0.42
CA GLY A 439 12.80 6.06 -0.95
C GLY A 439 11.94 6.97 -1.86
N ASN A 440 10.63 6.85 -1.82
CA ASN A 440 9.71 7.66 -2.62
C ASN A 440 9.13 8.85 -1.85
N TRP A 441 8.73 9.88 -2.58
CA TRP A 441 7.96 11.00 -2.08
C TRP A 441 6.49 10.79 -2.44
N PHE A 442 5.59 10.85 -1.45
CA PHE A 442 4.14 10.76 -1.66
C PHE A 442 3.46 12.01 -1.13
N ASN A 443 2.94 12.87 -2.01
CA ASN A 443 2.14 14.02 -1.62
C ASN A 443 0.66 13.81 -1.94
N ASN A 444 -0.09 13.35 -0.95
CA ASN A 444 -1.56 13.23 -1.03
C ASN A 444 -2.26 14.38 -0.29
N GLY A 445 -1.50 15.28 0.34
CA GLY A 445 -2.01 16.45 1.05
C GLY A 445 -2.35 17.58 0.09
N ASP A 446 -3.36 18.37 0.42
CA ASP A 446 -3.79 19.53 -0.35
C ASP A 446 -3.07 20.83 0.05
N GLN A 447 -2.26 20.79 1.12
CA GLN A 447 -1.61 21.97 1.74
C GLN A 447 -0.12 21.71 2.08
N PHE A 448 0.66 21.21 1.12
CA PHE A 448 2.12 21.17 1.23
C PHE A 448 2.72 22.53 0.84
N THR A 449 3.42 23.16 1.77
CA THR A 449 4.12 24.42 1.58
C THR A 449 5.63 24.20 1.66
N ALA A 450 6.30 24.29 0.51
CA ALA A 450 7.76 24.33 0.47
C ALA A 450 8.27 25.66 1.02
N GLY A 451 9.15 25.60 2.01
CA GLY A 451 9.98 26.73 2.43
C GLY A 451 11.20 26.89 1.52
N PHE A 452 12.33 27.35 2.04
CA PHE A 452 13.50 27.68 1.23
C PHE A 452 14.47 26.50 0.99
N GLY A 453 14.13 25.32 1.49
CA GLY A 453 14.98 24.14 1.47
C GLY A 453 15.20 23.53 0.08
N THR A 454 16.03 22.49 0.05
CA THR A 454 16.31 21.71 -1.16
C THR A 454 15.88 20.27 -0.95
N ILE A 455 15.09 19.73 -1.85
CA ILE A 455 14.80 18.29 -1.88
C ILE A 455 15.80 17.61 -2.81
N SER A 456 16.48 16.56 -2.32
CA SER A 456 17.42 15.78 -3.12
C SER A 456 16.96 14.32 -3.20
N PHE A 457 16.76 13.81 -4.41
CA PHE A 457 16.48 12.40 -4.65
C PHE A 457 17.78 11.67 -4.97
N ASN A 458 18.26 10.86 -4.03
CA ASN A 458 19.58 10.20 -4.10
C ASN A 458 19.54 8.74 -3.60
N GLY A 459 18.42 8.05 -3.84
CA GLY A 459 18.23 6.62 -3.54
C GLY A 459 19.01 5.70 -4.47
N THR A 460 19.05 4.41 -4.13
CA THR A 460 19.73 3.35 -4.92
C THR A 460 18.80 2.61 -5.88
N ALA A 461 17.49 2.79 -5.76
CA ALA A 461 16.48 2.31 -6.70
C ALA A 461 15.85 3.50 -7.44
N ARG A 462 15.15 3.26 -8.56
CA ARG A 462 14.39 4.33 -9.25
C ARG A 462 13.34 4.90 -8.30
N GLN A 463 13.36 6.21 -8.10
CA GLN A 463 12.47 6.90 -7.16
C GLN A 463 11.27 7.52 -7.88
N LYS A 464 10.19 7.76 -7.12
CA LYS A 464 9.00 8.45 -7.60
C LYS A 464 8.70 9.70 -6.79
N VAL A 465 8.27 10.74 -7.49
CA VAL A 465 7.49 11.84 -6.94
C VAL A 465 6.02 11.52 -7.23
N ASP A 466 5.38 10.93 -6.23
CA ASP A 466 4.06 10.34 -6.32
C ASP A 466 3.03 11.06 -5.42
N GLY A 467 1.78 10.61 -5.50
CA GLY A 467 0.65 11.10 -4.72
C GLY A 467 -0.48 11.67 -5.57
N SER A 468 -1.59 12.05 -4.93
CA SER A 468 -2.75 12.64 -5.59
C SER A 468 -2.62 14.14 -5.86
N SER A 469 -1.69 14.82 -5.20
CA SER A 469 -1.53 16.27 -5.25
C SER A 469 -0.27 16.69 -6.03
N ILE A 470 -0.34 17.85 -6.66
CA ILE A 470 0.84 18.49 -7.26
C ILE A 470 1.83 18.84 -6.15
N THR A 471 3.10 18.51 -6.35
CA THR A 471 4.18 18.91 -5.44
C THR A 471 4.93 20.11 -6.03
N THR A 472 5.03 21.19 -5.25
CA THR A 472 5.88 22.34 -5.56
C THR A 472 7.13 22.25 -4.70
N PHE A 473 8.29 22.05 -5.32
CA PHE A 473 9.59 22.13 -4.66
C PHE A 473 10.13 23.55 -4.74
N ASN A 474 10.84 24.01 -3.70
CA ASN A 474 11.58 25.26 -3.82
C ASN A 474 12.86 25.04 -4.64
N ASN A 475 13.77 24.21 -4.15
CA ASN A 475 14.89 23.68 -4.95
C ASN A 475 14.78 22.15 -5.07
N LEU A 476 15.16 21.61 -6.21
CA LEU A 476 15.14 20.17 -6.50
C LEU A 476 16.47 19.71 -7.07
N ILE A 477 17.03 18.66 -6.47
CA ILE A 477 18.23 17.96 -6.96
C ILE A 477 17.84 16.53 -7.35
N ILE A 478 18.23 16.13 -8.56
CA ILE A 478 18.17 14.75 -9.03
C ILE A 478 19.59 14.18 -8.98
N ASP A 479 19.86 13.28 -8.04
CA ASP A 479 21.16 12.66 -7.79
C ASP A 479 21.02 11.13 -7.65
N ASN A 480 20.18 10.55 -8.50
CA ASN A 480 19.88 9.11 -8.51
C ASN A 480 20.16 8.52 -9.88
N GLU A 481 21.16 7.65 -9.97
CA GLU A 481 21.62 7.01 -11.22
C GLU A 481 20.53 6.18 -11.93
N ASN A 482 19.56 5.66 -11.17
CA ASN A 482 18.42 4.90 -11.71
C ASN A 482 17.24 5.79 -12.13
N GLY A 483 17.34 7.09 -11.87
CA GLY A 483 16.36 8.10 -12.26
C GLY A 483 15.22 8.32 -11.26
N VAL A 484 14.47 9.38 -11.53
CA VAL A 484 13.29 9.84 -10.79
C VAL A 484 12.13 10.00 -11.76
N GLU A 485 10.94 9.53 -11.40
CA GLU A 485 9.74 9.63 -12.22
C GLU A 485 8.63 10.39 -11.48
N LEU A 486 8.02 11.37 -12.15
CA LEU A 486 6.82 12.02 -11.65
C LEU A 486 5.60 11.11 -11.88
N THR A 487 4.58 11.16 -11.03
CA THR A 487 3.25 10.58 -11.35
C THR A 487 2.16 11.65 -11.48
N GLN A 488 2.44 12.86 -11.00
CA GLN A 488 1.63 14.07 -11.18
C GLN A 488 2.46 15.19 -11.82
N SER A 489 1.79 16.24 -12.26
CA SER A 489 2.49 17.49 -12.58
C SER A 489 3.20 18.00 -11.31
N ALA A 490 4.32 18.67 -11.49
CA ALA A 490 5.13 19.20 -10.38
C ALA A 490 5.67 20.58 -10.74
N ASN A 491 6.01 21.36 -9.72
CA ASN A 491 6.64 22.67 -9.90
C ASN A 491 8.00 22.70 -9.20
N VAL A 492 8.96 23.43 -9.76
CA VAL A 492 10.19 23.84 -9.08
C VAL A 492 10.27 25.36 -9.12
N TYR A 493 10.34 25.98 -7.95
CA TYR A 493 10.27 27.43 -7.84
C TYR A 493 11.61 28.09 -8.20
N GLU A 494 12.70 27.74 -7.51
CA GLU A 494 14.01 28.42 -7.62
C GLU A 494 15.03 27.71 -8.52
N VAL A 495 15.46 26.49 -8.17
CA VAL A 495 16.58 25.81 -8.85
C VAL A 495 16.29 24.33 -9.05
N LEU A 496 16.48 23.86 -10.28
CA LEU A 496 16.56 22.44 -10.64
C LEU A 496 18.01 22.09 -10.99
N THR A 497 18.56 21.07 -10.34
CA THR A 497 19.90 20.53 -10.60
C THR A 497 19.82 19.05 -10.96
N LEU A 498 20.43 18.65 -12.06
CA LEU A 498 20.57 17.24 -12.45
C LEU A 498 22.03 16.81 -12.24
N ASN A 499 22.33 16.20 -11.09
CA ASN A 499 23.66 15.65 -10.83
C ASN A 499 23.83 14.28 -11.47
N LYS A 500 22.80 13.43 -11.40
CA LYS A 500 22.81 12.04 -11.92
C LYS A 500 21.42 11.57 -12.33
N GLY A 501 21.39 10.69 -13.35
CA GLY A 501 20.19 10.00 -13.81
C GLY A 501 19.15 10.85 -14.52
N LEU A 502 18.05 10.21 -14.87
CA LEU A 502 16.96 10.79 -15.67
C LEU A 502 15.85 11.35 -14.77
N LEU A 503 15.29 12.51 -15.11
CA LEU A 503 14.03 13.00 -14.54
C LEU A 503 12.89 12.80 -15.55
N THR A 504 11.98 11.88 -15.29
CA THR A 504 10.93 11.49 -16.23
C THR A 504 9.61 12.21 -15.97
N ILE A 505 9.10 12.87 -17.01
CA ILE A 505 7.78 13.50 -17.06
C ILE A 505 6.87 12.60 -17.91
N PRO A 506 5.88 11.90 -17.31
CA PRO A 506 4.98 11.04 -18.06
C PRO A 506 4.04 11.81 -18.99
N VAL A 507 3.34 11.07 -19.85
CA VAL A 507 2.29 11.62 -20.71
C VAL A 507 1.23 12.36 -19.91
N SER A 508 0.75 13.48 -20.45
CA SER A 508 -0.25 14.35 -19.82
C SER A 508 0.17 15.00 -18.50
N LYS A 509 1.47 15.03 -18.19
CA LYS A 509 2.04 15.71 -17.01
C LYS A 509 2.97 16.85 -17.43
N THR A 510 3.12 17.82 -16.54
CA THR A 510 4.00 18.97 -16.74
C THR A 510 4.93 19.14 -15.55
N LEU A 511 6.21 19.34 -15.81
CA LEU A 511 7.14 19.92 -14.85
C LEU A 511 7.29 21.41 -15.17
N ALA A 512 6.82 22.29 -14.28
CA ALA A 512 6.94 23.74 -14.47
C ALA A 512 8.07 24.32 -13.62
N LEU A 513 8.90 25.17 -14.23
CA LEU A 513 9.92 25.98 -13.56
C LEU A 513 9.41 27.43 -13.46
N THR A 514 9.06 27.89 -12.25
CA THR A 514 8.11 29.03 -12.09
C THR A 514 8.73 30.37 -11.67
N ASN A 515 9.93 30.43 -11.07
CA ASN A 515 10.63 31.69 -10.72
C ASN A 515 11.99 31.81 -11.44
N PHE A 516 12.03 31.44 -12.72
CA PHE A 516 13.26 31.23 -13.49
C PHE A 516 13.64 32.44 -14.36
N SER A 517 13.67 33.65 -13.80
CA SER A 517 13.90 34.90 -14.55
C SER A 517 15.36 35.16 -14.99
N SER A 518 16.26 34.17 -14.95
CA SER A 518 17.66 34.25 -15.46
C SER A 518 18.53 33.01 -15.15
N LYS A 519 17.97 31.95 -14.57
CA LYS A 519 18.76 30.81 -14.06
C LYS A 519 18.74 29.67 -15.08
N GLU A 520 19.80 28.89 -15.17
CA GLU A 520 19.84 27.68 -16.01
C GLU A 520 19.51 26.43 -15.17
N ILE A 521 19.08 25.35 -15.81
CA ILE A 521 19.10 24.03 -15.16
C ILE A 521 20.57 23.67 -14.92
N LEU A 522 20.92 23.35 -13.67
CA LEU A 522 22.29 23.06 -13.26
C LEU A 522 22.65 21.59 -13.45
N GLY A 523 23.94 21.27 -13.32
CA GLY A 523 24.46 19.90 -13.37
C GLY A 523 25.04 19.47 -14.73
N LYS A 524 25.46 20.44 -15.56
CA LYS A 524 26.21 20.19 -16.80
C LYS A 524 27.50 19.38 -16.55
N PRO A 525 28.02 18.63 -17.55
CA PRO A 525 27.41 18.37 -18.85
C PRO A 525 26.25 17.39 -18.76
N PHE A 526 25.22 17.58 -19.57
CA PHE A 526 24.07 16.67 -19.70
C PHE A 526 24.36 15.59 -20.75
N SER A 527 23.65 14.46 -20.69
CA SER A 527 23.92 13.30 -21.54
C SER A 527 22.70 12.38 -21.68
N ALA A 528 22.81 11.30 -22.47
CA ALA A 528 21.78 10.29 -22.61
C ALA A 528 21.40 9.59 -21.28
N THR A 529 22.27 9.62 -20.27
CA THR A 529 21.99 9.08 -18.92
C THR A 529 21.64 10.16 -17.90
N LYS A 530 21.68 11.45 -18.29
CA LYS A 530 21.44 12.59 -17.41
C LYS A 530 20.76 13.73 -18.16
N HIS A 531 19.44 13.67 -18.23
CA HIS A 531 18.57 14.65 -18.87
C HIS A 531 17.11 14.50 -18.38
N ILE A 532 16.24 15.43 -18.80
CA ILE A 532 14.80 15.39 -18.51
C ILE A 532 14.09 14.64 -19.63
N VAL A 533 13.40 13.56 -19.29
CA VAL A 533 12.66 12.74 -20.25
C VAL A 533 11.25 13.25 -20.39
N THR A 534 10.84 13.56 -21.62
CA THR A 534 9.45 13.92 -21.95
C THR A 534 8.78 12.75 -22.66
N GLN A 535 7.90 12.03 -21.96
CA GLN A 535 7.23 10.86 -22.55
C GLN A 535 6.12 11.27 -23.51
N VAL A 536 5.87 10.43 -24.53
CA VAL A 536 4.76 10.57 -25.46
C VAL A 536 4.05 9.23 -25.66
N ASN A 537 2.82 9.25 -26.17
CA ASN A 537 2.15 8.03 -26.63
C ASN A 537 1.52 8.18 -28.02
N ASN A 538 1.06 7.06 -28.57
CA ASN A 538 0.47 7.00 -29.92
C ASN A 538 -0.87 7.75 -30.05
N SER A 539 -1.46 8.19 -28.92
CA SER A 539 -2.69 9.00 -28.89
C SER A 539 -2.41 10.50 -28.89
N GLY A 540 -1.15 10.92 -29.03
CA GLY A 540 -0.74 12.32 -29.05
C GLY A 540 -0.59 12.97 -27.67
N GLN A 541 -0.65 12.20 -26.58
CA GLN A 541 -0.42 12.74 -25.23
C GLN A 541 1.08 12.90 -24.97
N MET A 542 1.44 13.97 -24.24
CA MET A 542 2.82 14.43 -24.11
C MET A 542 3.11 14.84 -22.66
N GLY A 543 4.31 14.51 -22.19
CA GLY A 543 4.91 15.09 -21.00
C GLY A 543 5.67 16.36 -21.38
N ILE A 544 5.54 17.42 -20.59
CA ILE A 544 6.03 18.75 -20.96
C ILE A 544 6.99 19.28 -19.89
N LEU A 545 8.18 19.71 -20.29
CA LEU A 545 9.00 20.62 -19.48
C LEU A 545 8.60 22.06 -19.82
N HIS A 546 8.09 22.79 -18.85
CA HIS A 546 7.63 24.17 -19.01
C HIS A 546 8.49 25.13 -18.20
N VAL A 547 9.05 26.15 -18.84
CA VAL A 547 9.90 27.17 -18.21
C VAL A 547 9.24 28.52 -18.35
N ILE A 548 8.99 29.18 -17.23
CA ILE A 548 8.26 30.44 -17.16
C ILE A 548 9.23 31.62 -17.15
N ASN A 549 8.91 32.64 -17.94
CA ASN A 549 9.54 33.94 -17.98
C ASN A 549 11.04 33.90 -18.30
N ILE A 550 11.42 33.16 -19.35
CA ILE A 550 12.78 33.25 -19.92
C ILE A 550 12.99 34.69 -20.41
N PRO A 551 14.01 35.43 -19.91
CA PRO A 551 14.19 36.83 -20.28
C PRO A 551 14.61 37.01 -21.74
N ALA A 552 14.37 38.22 -22.25
CA ALA A 552 14.83 38.62 -23.57
C ALA A 552 16.35 38.40 -23.73
N ASN A 553 16.76 37.94 -24.90
CA ASN A 553 18.15 37.72 -25.32
C ASN A 553 18.93 36.77 -24.39
N THR A 554 18.24 35.95 -23.61
CA THR A 554 18.86 34.94 -22.73
C THR A 554 18.89 33.60 -23.43
N SER A 555 20.07 33.00 -23.56
CA SER A 555 20.23 31.64 -24.04
C SER A 555 19.84 30.64 -22.96
N TYR A 556 18.77 29.90 -23.21
CA TYR A 556 18.26 28.89 -22.29
C TYR A 556 18.33 27.50 -22.90
N LEU A 557 19.12 26.62 -22.28
CA LEU A 557 19.25 25.22 -22.65
C LEU A 557 18.16 24.38 -21.96
N PHE A 558 17.34 23.71 -22.76
CA PHE A 558 16.43 22.65 -22.33
C PHE A 558 17.15 21.30 -22.45
N PRO A 559 17.59 20.68 -21.35
CA PRO A 559 18.28 19.41 -21.39
C PRO A 559 17.27 18.27 -21.47
N VAL A 560 16.51 18.19 -22.56
CA VAL A 560 15.45 17.21 -22.76
C VAL A 560 15.89 16.01 -23.61
N GLY A 561 15.09 14.95 -23.57
CA GLY A 561 15.29 13.74 -24.35
C GLY A 561 14.10 12.79 -24.25
N ASN A 562 14.20 11.65 -24.91
CA ASN A 562 13.14 10.64 -24.93
C ASN A 562 13.41 9.43 -24.02
N GLY A 563 14.43 9.52 -23.15
CA GLY A 563 14.89 8.45 -22.26
C GLY A 563 15.98 7.56 -22.85
N THR A 564 16.12 7.52 -24.18
CA THR A 564 17.24 6.84 -24.86
C THR A 564 18.25 7.84 -25.39
N TYR A 565 17.78 8.93 -25.99
CA TYR A 565 18.60 9.94 -26.62
C TYR A 565 18.45 11.28 -25.89
N TYR A 566 19.58 11.93 -25.66
CA TYR A 566 19.63 13.32 -25.25
C TYR A 566 19.46 14.22 -26.47
N LEU A 567 18.39 15.00 -26.49
CA LEU A 567 17.92 15.75 -27.67
C LEU A 567 17.62 17.20 -27.24
N PRO A 568 18.63 17.96 -26.82
CA PRO A 568 18.41 19.27 -26.24
C PRO A 568 17.95 20.30 -27.27
N ALA A 569 17.31 21.35 -26.76
CA ALA A 569 17.01 22.56 -27.51
C ALA A 569 17.55 23.76 -26.75
N THR A 570 18.07 24.75 -27.45
CA THR A 570 18.42 26.06 -26.90
C THR A 570 17.48 27.10 -27.49
N ILE A 571 16.89 27.93 -26.63
CA ILE A 571 15.94 28.97 -27.02
C ILE A 571 16.48 30.32 -26.57
N ILE A 572 16.48 31.31 -27.48
CA ILE A 572 16.84 32.71 -27.19
C ILE A 572 15.68 33.61 -27.66
N PRO A 573 14.79 34.04 -26.77
CA PRO A 573 13.65 34.85 -27.17
C PRO A 573 14.02 36.34 -27.28
N SER A 574 13.45 37.07 -28.23
CA SER A 574 13.69 38.53 -28.37
C SER A 574 13.00 39.37 -27.29
N SER A 575 12.15 38.76 -26.47
CA SER A 575 11.35 39.37 -25.40
C SER A 575 11.04 38.30 -24.36
N SER A 576 10.73 38.69 -23.11
CA SER A 576 10.44 37.66 -22.11
C SER A 576 9.23 36.80 -22.49
N ASN A 577 9.34 35.49 -22.34
CA ASN A 577 8.32 34.54 -22.79
C ASN A 577 8.39 33.23 -21.98
N ASP A 578 7.28 32.50 -21.95
CA ASP A 578 7.22 31.16 -21.36
C ASP A 578 7.35 30.14 -22.47
N PHE A 579 8.05 29.04 -22.22
CA PHE A 579 8.29 28.00 -23.21
C PHE A 579 8.01 26.61 -22.66
N GLY A 580 7.26 25.82 -23.41
CA GLY A 580 7.05 24.40 -23.18
C GLY A 580 7.78 23.60 -24.24
N ILE A 581 8.40 22.48 -23.84
CA ILE A 581 9.04 21.57 -24.78
C ILE A 581 8.71 20.11 -24.47
N THR A 582 8.48 19.37 -25.54
CA THR A 582 8.49 17.90 -25.57
C THR A 582 9.32 17.45 -26.75
N VAL A 583 10.11 16.40 -26.56
CA VAL A 583 10.90 15.79 -27.64
C VAL A 583 10.62 14.30 -27.75
N PHE A 584 10.53 13.80 -28.99
CA PHE A 584 10.34 12.39 -29.26
C PHE A 584 10.98 11.96 -30.58
N LYS A 585 11.32 10.66 -30.67
CA LYS A 585 11.80 10.01 -31.90
C LYS A 585 10.59 9.53 -32.70
N GLY A 586 10.68 9.58 -34.03
CA GLY A 586 9.60 9.15 -34.92
C GLY A 586 8.84 10.35 -35.47
N ILE A 587 9.49 11.10 -36.36
CA ILE A 587 8.85 12.22 -37.06
C ILE A 587 7.59 11.74 -37.79
N THR A 588 6.51 12.51 -37.67
CA THR A 588 5.20 12.23 -38.25
C THR A 588 4.83 13.32 -39.25
N ALA A 589 3.84 13.06 -40.10
CA ALA A 589 3.36 14.02 -41.10
C ALA A 589 2.88 15.34 -40.50
N ASN A 590 2.40 15.33 -39.24
CA ASN A 590 1.86 16.49 -38.54
C ASN A 590 2.71 16.95 -37.35
N GLY A 591 3.89 16.34 -37.15
CA GLY A 591 4.77 16.63 -36.02
C GLY A 591 4.19 16.31 -34.63
N LYS A 592 3.08 15.57 -34.55
CA LYS A 592 2.54 15.11 -33.26
C LYS A 592 2.90 13.63 -33.03
N PRO A 593 3.01 13.18 -31.76
CA PRO A 593 3.23 11.77 -31.46
C PRO A 593 2.14 10.90 -32.09
N GLY A 594 2.55 9.76 -32.68
CA GLY A 594 1.65 8.92 -33.45
C GLY A 594 2.43 8.01 -34.39
N PHE A 595 1.90 7.76 -35.58
CA PHE A 595 2.51 6.90 -36.59
C PHE A 595 3.66 7.62 -37.31
N PRO A 596 4.93 7.19 -37.13
CA PRO A 596 6.07 7.82 -37.79
C PRO A 596 6.00 7.67 -39.32
N LEU A 597 6.58 8.62 -40.03
CA LEU A 597 6.85 8.53 -41.48
C LEU A 597 7.61 7.25 -41.80
N GLU A 598 7.43 6.66 -42.97
CA GLU A 598 8.15 5.46 -43.39
C GLU A 598 9.62 5.74 -43.71
N GLU A 599 10.46 4.71 -43.75
CA GLU A 599 11.90 4.84 -44.01
C GLU A 599 12.22 5.56 -45.32
N ALA A 600 11.43 5.31 -46.37
CA ALA A 600 11.58 6.00 -47.66
C ALA A 600 11.31 7.50 -47.58
N GLN A 601 10.43 7.94 -46.67
CA GLN A 601 10.04 9.33 -46.47
C GLN A 601 10.98 10.08 -45.52
N ARG A 602 11.72 9.35 -44.68
CA ARG A 602 12.63 9.94 -43.68
C ARG A 602 14.05 10.20 -44.20
N LYS A 603 14.34 9.94 -45.48
CA LYS A 603 15.70 10.08 -46.05
C LYS A 603 16.33 11.47 -45.85
N ASN A 604 15.51 12.51 -45.85
CA ASN A 604 15.93 13.92 -45.81
C ASN A 604 15.81 14.56 -44.41
N VAL A 605 15.57 13.78 -43.34
CA VAL A 605 15.37 14.30 -41.98
C VAL A 605 16.13 13.55 -40.89
N VAL A 606 16.38 14.25 -39.80
CA VAL A 606 16.63 13.66 -38.50
C VAL A 606 15.29 13.21 -37.93
N ASN A 607 15.16 11.94 -37.58
CA ASN A 607 13.93 11.28 -37.13
C ASN A 607 13.54 11.66 -35.69
N VAL A 608 13.47 12.96 -35.41
CA VAL A 608 13.18 13.55 -34.11
C VAL A 608 12.29 14.77 -34.32
N VAL A 609 11.35 14.96 -33.40
CA VAL A 609 10.50 16.15 -33.35
C VAL A 609 10.69 16.82 -32.00
N TRP A 610 10.89 18.14 -32.06
CA TRP A 610 10.84 19.04 -30.90
C TRP A 610 9.54 19.83 -30.98
N ASP A 611 8.55 19.44 -30.19
CA ASP A 611 7.32 20.22 -30.04
C ASP A 611 7.57 21.34 -29.04
N VAL A 612 7.72 22.55 -29.55
CA VAL A 612 7.98 23.75 -28.77
C VAL A 612 6.72 24.60 -28.77
N THR A 613 6.33 25.09 -27.60
CA THR A 613 5.21 26.02 -27.42
C THR A 613 5.71 27.29 -26.75
N GLY A 614 5.16 28.45 -27.10
CA GLY A 614 5.42 29.72 -26.41
C GLY A 614 4.12 30.45 -26.08
N THR A 615 4.10 31.28 -25.02
CA THR A 615 2.91 32.06 -24.66
C THR A 615 2.75 33.34 -25.49
N LYS A 616 3.82 33.84 -26.11
CA LYS A 616 3.83 35.01 -27.01
C LYS A 616 4.46 34.66 -28.36
N ASN A 617 3.81 35.01 -29.46
CA ASN A 617 4.32 34.83 -30.83
C ASN A 617 5.31 35.96 -31.20
N LEU A 618 6.49 35.93 -30.60
CA LEU A 618 7.57 36.92 -30.80
C LEU A 618 8.84 36.24 -31.29
N ALA A 619 9.67 36.99 -32.02
CA ALA A 619 10.89 36.48 -32.63
C ALA A 619 11.77 35.75 -31.60
N THR A 620 12.17 34.53 -31.94
CA THR A 620 12.93 33.64 -31.06
C THR A 620 13.91 32.84 -31.90
N ASP A 621 15.16 32.76 -31.45
CA ASP A 621 16.15 31.88 -32.07
C ASP A 621 16.07 30.51 -31.41
N ILE A 622 16.06 29.46 -32.24
CA ILE A 622 16.01 28.07 -31.78
C ILE A 622 17.22 27.32 -32.34
N SER A 623 17.94 26.62 -31.46
CA SER A 623 18.96 25.64 -31.82
C SER A 623 18.55 24.25 -31.35
N LEU A 624 18.61 23.25 -32.23
CA LEU A 624 18.24 21.87 -31.93
C LEU A 624 19.45 20.96 -32.15
N SER A 625 19.76 20.11 -31.17
CA SER A 625 20.91 19.20 -31.23
C SER A 625 20.50 17.75 -31.03
N TRP A 626 21.21 16.83 -31.69
CA TRP A 626 20.98 15.39 -31.57
C TRP A 626 22.31 14.60 -31.53
N PRO A 627 22.33 13.37 -30.99
CA PRO A 627 23.57 12.63 -30.81
C PRO A 627 24.07 12.02 -32.14
N LYS A 628 25.36 12.21 -32.42
CA LYS A 628 26.06 11.62 -33.56
C LYS A 628 26.02 10.09 -33.54
N GLY A 629 25.76 9.48 -34.70
CA GLY A 629 25.96 8.04 -34.93
C GLY A 629 24.91 7.15 -34.24
N GLN A 630 23.74 7.69 -33.93
CA GLN A 630 22.65 6.98 -33.24
C GLN A 630 21.52 6.52 -34.18
N ASN A 631 21.76 6.52 -35.51
CA ASN A 631 20.78 6.18 -36.54
C ASN A 631 19.49 6.99 -36.40
N LEU A 632 19.62 8.29 -36.12
CA LEU A 632 18.51 9.22 -36.15
C LEU A 632 18.40 9.86 -37.54
N GLU A 633 19.49 9.94 -38.27
CA GLU A 633 19.62 10.59 -39.55
C GLU A 633 19.14 9.69 -40.70
N GLY A 634 18.32 10.26 -41.59
CA GLY A 634 18.02 9.65 -42.88
C GLY A 634 19.27 9.55 -43.76
N THR A 635 19.23 8.65 -44.75
CA THR A 635 20.39 8.37 -45.62
C THR A 635 20.95 9.61 -46.32
N ASN A 636 20.11 10.55 -46.78
CA ASN A 636 20.58 11.76 -47.44
C ASN A 636 21.08 12.80 -46.44
N VAL A 637 20.55 12.81 -45.21
CA VAL A 637 21.08 13.64 -44.12
C VAL A 637 22.50 13.20 -43.78
N LEU A 638 22.79 11.90 -43.73
CA LEU A 638 24.15 11.40 -43.52
C LEU A 638 25.12 11.93 -44.60
N THR A 639 24.72 11.92 -45.87
CA THR A 639 25.53 12.50 -46.95
C THR A 639 25.72 14.02 -46.81
N ALA A 640 24.66 14.74 -46.40
CA ALA A 640 24.76 16.19 -46.18
C ALA A 640 25.66 16.55 -44.98
N LEU A 641 25.68 15.71 -43.95
CA LEU A 641 26.59 15.84 -42.81
C LEU A 641 28.06 15.70 -43.24
N GLU A 642 28.37 14.77 -44.15
CA GLU A 642 29.73 14.60 -44.71
C GLU A 642 30.17 15.82 -45.52
N ASN A 643 29.24 16.43 -46.27
CA ASN A 643 29.49 17.60 -47.11
C ASN A 643 29.45 18.94 -46.35
N GLY A 644 29.07 18.94 -45.07
CA GLY A 644 29.07 20.13 -44.20
C GLY A 644 28.11 21.25 -44.61
N THR A 645 27.12 20.99 -45.48
CA THR A 645 26.20 22.01 -46.00
C THR A 645 24.78 21.47 -46.19
N GLY A 646 23.77 22.33 -46.07
CA GLY A 646 22.39 22.04 -46.49
C GLY A 646 21.39 21.56 -45.42
N LEU A 647 21.80 21.43 -44.15
CA LEU A 647 20.87 21.14 -43.05
C LEU A 647 20.28 22.44 -42.46
N GLY A 648 19.02 22.38 -42.02
CA GLY A 648 18.34 23.45 -41.31
C GLY A 648 17.17 22.95 -40.48
N ILE A 649 16.49 23.87 -39.80
CA ILE A 649 15.28 23.58 -39.02
C ILE A 649 14.05 23.79 -39.91
N SER A 650 13.23 22.75 -40.02
CA SER A 650 11.86 22.79 -40.56
C SER A 650 10.85 23.01 -39.43
N HIS A 651 9.81 23.76 -39.75
CA HIS A 651 8.75 24.21 -38.86
C HIS A 651 7.40 23.74 -39.42
N PHE A 652 6.58 23.07 -38.61
CA PHE A 652 5.26 22.61 -39.04
C PHE A 652 4.23 23.75 -38.98
N THR A 653 3.91 24.33 -40.15
CA THR A 653 3.00 25.47 -40.27
C THR A 653 2.07 25.32 -41.45
N ASN A 654 0.86 25.90 -41.35
CA ASN A 654 -0.14 25.83 -42.42
C ASN A 654 -0.44 24.39 -42.88
N GLY A 655 -0.39 23.43 -41.96
CA GLY A 655 -0.66 22.02 -42.22
C GLY A 655 0.48 21.24 -42.87
N ASN A 656 1.67 21.83 -43.06
CA ASN A 656 2.82 21.17 -43.70
C ASN A 656 4.14 21.50 -42.98
N TRP A 657 5.16 20.67 -43.19
CA TRP A 657 6.53 21.01 -42.84
C TRP A 657 7.09 22.01 -43.85
N ASP A 658 7.61 23.15 -43.40
CA ASP A 658 8.26 24.12 -44.30
C ASP A 658 9.68 23.67 -44.72
N ALA A 659 10.22 24.29 -45.77
CA ALA A 659 11.58 23.98 -46.21
C ALA A 659 12.59 24.23 -45.07
N PRO A 660 13.48 23.27 -44.77
CA PRO A 660 14.51 23.46 -43.76
C PRO A 660 15.34 24.73 -44.03
N SER A 661 15.49 25.56 -42.99
CA SER A 661 16.19 26.84 -43.09
C SER A 661 17.07 27.08 -41.86
N GLY A 662 18.09 27.92 -42.01
CA GLY A 662 19.01 28.30 -40.93
C GLY A 662 20.45 27.89 -41.19
N THR A 663 21.22 27.77 -40.11
CA THR A 663 22.62 27.34 -40.12
C THR A 663 22.78 25.97 -39.47
N PHE A 664 23.89 25.31 -39.75
CA PHE A 664 24.21 23.99 -39.22
C PHE A 664 25.67 23.92 -38.75
N ASP A 665 25.88 23.35 -37.57
CA ASP A 665 27.18 23.02 -37.00
C ASP A 665 27.38 21.50 -37.03
N ALA A 666 28.23 21.05 -37.96
CA ALA A 666 28.56 19.65 -38.18
C ALA A 666 29.41 19.02 -37.06
N VAL A 667 30.09 19.82 -36.25
CA VAL A 667 30.89 19.32 -35.13
C VAL A 667 29.97 18.94 -33.98
N ASN A 668 29.04 19.84 -33.65
CA ASN A 668 28.13 19.68 -32.51
C ASN A 668 26.77 19.07 -32.87
N TYR A 669 26.55 18.71 -34.14
CA TYR A 669 25.28 18.14 -34.63
C TYR A 669 24.10 19.02 -34.21
N THR A 670 24.23 20.31 -34.51
CA THR A 670 23.28 21.35 -34.07
C THR A 670 22.82 22.18 -35.26
N ALA A 671 21.51 22.26 -35.47
CA ALA A 671 20.91 23.17 -36.44
C ALA A 671 20.35 24.39 -35.70
N THR A 672 20.46 25.59 -36.28
CA THR A 672 19.97 26.84 -35.68
C THR A 672 19.14 27.62 -36.70
N ARG A 673 17.96 28.09 -36.29
CA ARG A 673 17.12 28.98 -37.10
C ARG A 673 16.71 30.17 -36.25
N MET A 674 16.97 31.36 -36.78
CA MET A 674 16.75 32.63 -36.10
C MET A 674 15.38 33.22 -36.42
N ASN A 675 14.88 34.11 -35.56
CA ASN A 675 13.67 34.92 -35.75
C ASN A 675 12.38 34.13 -36.01
N ILE A 676 12.21 32.98 -35.35
CA ILE A 676 10.97 32.20 -35.40
C ILE A 676 9.92 32.92 -34.53
N ALA A 677 8.78 33.30 -35.13
CA ALA A 677 7.70 34.03 -34.45
C ALA A 677 6.45 33.19 -34.15
N THR A 678 6.40 31.96 -34.64
CA THR A 678 5.30 30.99 -34.40
C THR A 678 5.91 29.69 -33.93
N PHE A 679 5.34 29.09 -32.90
CA PHE A 679 5.84 27.84 -32.33
C PHE A 679 4.96 26.66 -32.72
N SER A 680 5.59 25.55 -33.03
CA SER A 680 4.94 24.32 -33.46
C SER A 680 5.93 23.15 -33.26
N PRO A 681 5.58 21.94 -33.72
CA PRO A 681 6.59 20.93 -33.96
C PRO A 681 7.69 21.42 -34.91
N PHE A 682 8.95 21.23 -34.49
CA PHE A 682 10.15 21.47 -35.27
C PHE A 682 10.88 20.15 -35.57
N ALA A 683 11.55 20.10 -36.71
CA ALA A 683 12.38 18.99 -37.15
C ALA A 683 13.66 19.52 -37.80
N VAL A 684 14.67 18.67 -37.94
CA VAL A 684 15.91 18.99 -38.67
C VAL A 684 15.95 18.19 -39.95
N GLY A 685 16.31 18.82 -41.07
CA GLY A 685 16.39 18.16 -42.36
C GLY A 685 17.14 18.97 -43.41
N ILE A 686 17.11 18.47 -44.65
CA ILE A 686 17.71 19.10 -45.84
C ILE A 686 16.64 19.45 -46.88
N ALA A 687 17.01 20.23 -47.90
CA ALA A 687 16.13 20.57 -49.02
C ALA A 687 15.47 19.32 -49.65
N GLY A 688 14.20 19.44 -50.05
CA GLY A 688 13.38 18.30 -50.49
C GLY A 688 12.80 17.48 -49.34
N PHE A 689 12.87 17.97 -48.10
CA PHE A 689 11.98 17.52 -47.03
C PHE A 689 10.59 18.16 -47.19
N ASP A 690 9.86 17.69 -48.21
CA ASP A 690 8.43 17.92 -48.33
C ASP A 690 7.76 16.61 -47.98
N VAL A 691 7.09 16.56 -46.83
CA VAL A 691 6.03 15.55 -46.71
C VAL A 691 4.93 16.03 -47.64
N LEU A 692 4.47 15.17 -48.55
CA LEU A 692 3.20 15.37 -49.25
C LEU A 692 2.23 14.34 -48.69
N PRO A 693 1.50 14.65 -47.60
CA PRO A 693 0.47 13.79 -47.07
C PRO A 693 -0.86 14.26 -47.65
N VAL A 694 -1.68 13.32 -48.12
CA VAL A 694 -3.10 13.59 -48.35
C VAL A 694 -3.74 13.86 -46.98
N HIS A 695 -4.14 15.10 -46.72
CA HIS A 695 -4.76 15.50 -45.44
C HIS A 695 -6.26 15.67 -45.59
N PHE A 696 -7.00 14.72 -45.01
CA PHE A 696 -8.44 14.87 -44.80
C PHE A 696 -8.71 15.80 -43.62
N TYR A 697 -9.50 16.84 -43.86
CA TYR A 697 -10.05 17.75 -42.85
C TYR A 697 -11.57 17.69 -42.84
N ASN A 698 -12.19 18.02 -41.72
CA ASN A 698 -13.64 18.11 -41.56
C ASN A 698 -14.42 16.85 -41.98
N VAL A 699 -13.86 15.65 -41.74
CA VAL A 699 -14.63 14.42 -41.92
C VAL A 699 -15.73 14.41 -40.87
N ARG A 700 -16.99 14.44 -41.31
CA ARG A 700 -18.16 14.50 -40.42
C ARG A 700 -19.31 13.68 -40.97
N ALA A 701 -20.13 13.18 -40.07
CA ALA A 701 -21.41 12.55 -40.39
C ALA A 701 -22.49 13.21 -39.53
N SER A 702 -23.47 13.85 -40.15
CA SER A 702 -24.57 14.57 -39.50
C SER A 702 -25.92 13.99 -39.90
N LYS A 703 -26.88 13.95 -38.97
CA LYS A 703 -28.24 13.48 -39.25
C LYS A 703 -29.00 14.61 -39.94
N GLN A 704 -29.55 14.32 -41.12
CA GLN A 704 -30.45 15.20 -41.85
C GLN A 704 -31.86 14.58 -41.91
N SER A 705 -32.85 15.34 -42.37
CA SER A 705 -34.23 14.85 -42.53
C SER A 705 -34.35 13.73 -43.58
N SER A 706 -33.45 13.70 -44.57
CA SER A 706 -33.43 12.74 -45.68
C SER A 706 -32.42 11.59 -45.52
N GLY A 707 -31.54 11.60 -44.51
CA GLY A 707 -30.47 10.60 -44.39
C GLY A 707 -29.31 11.03 -43.48
N VAL A 708 -28.13 10.46 -43.70
CA VAL A 708 -26.88 10.93 -43.06
C VAL A 708 -26.05 11.68 -44.07
N GLU A 709 -25.80 12.96 -43.81
CA GLU A 709 -24.87 13.76 -44.60
C GLU A 709 -23.44 13.48 -44.14
N VAL A 710 -22.58 13.13 -45.09
CA VAL A 710 -21.15 12.88 -44.92
C VAL A 710 -20.40 14.00 -45.63
N GLU A 711 -19.55 14.68 -44.88
CA GLU A 711 -18.73 15.78 -45.37
C GLU A 711 -17.26 15.45 -45.17
N PHE A 712 -16.41 15.87 -46.10
CA PHE A 712 -14.95 15.86 -45.93
C PHE A 712 -14.29 16.88 -46.86
N THR A 713 -13.08 17.30 -46.49
CA THR A 713 -12.22 18.18 -47.28
C THR A 713 -10.89 17.49 -47.48
N ASN A 714 -10.38 17.45 -48.71
CA ASN A 714 -8.96 17.21 -48.94
C ASN A 714 -8.26 18.56 -49.01
N LEU A 715 -7.35 18.84 -48.07
CA LEU A 715 -6.66 20.13 -48.00
C LEU A 715 -5.63 20.34 -49.10
N THR A 716 -5.14 19.24 -49.68
CA THR A 716 -4.02 19.18 -50.64
C THR A 716 -4.34 18.19 -51.75
N GLU A 717 -5.45 18.40 -52.47
CA GLU A 717 -5.94 17.45 -53.47
C GLU A 717 -5.02 17.41 -54.70
N SER A 718 -4.16 16.39 -54.76
CA SER A 718 -3.23 16.16 -55.87
C SER A 718 -3.03 14.66 -56.10
N GLY A 719 -2.87 14.25 -57.37
CA GLY A 719 -2.62 12.86 -57.73
C GLY A 719 -3.74 11.88 -57.38
N ILE A 720 -4.96 12.37 -57.11
CA ILE A 720 -6.11 11.53 -56.74
C ILE A 720 -6.80 11.01 -58.00
N ALA A 721 -7.09 9.71 -58.05
CA ALA A 721 -7.94 9.09 -59.05
C ALA A 721 -9.42 9.20 -58.67
N TYR A 722 -9.76 8.87 -57.42
CA TYR A 722 -11.11 8.99 -56.87
C TYR A 722 -11.12 8.83 -55.34
N TYR A 723 -12.24 9.17 -54.71
CA TYR A 723 -12.56 8.86 -53.33
C TYR A 723 -13.66 7.80 -53.26
N ASP A 724 -13.49 6.79 -52.40
CA ASP A 724 -14.58 5.90 -51.97
C ASP A 724 -15.03 6.32 -50.56
N ILE A 725 -16.29 6.70 -50.41
CA ILE A 725 -16.95 6.78 -49.10
C ILE A 725 -17.33 5.36 -48.71
N GLU A 726 -16.75 4.88 -47.63
CA GLU A 726 -17.03 3.56 -47.10
C GLU A 726 -17.88 3.64 -45.84
N ARG A 727 -18.93 2.80 -45.76
CA ARG A 727 -19.87 2.71 -44.64
C ARG A 727 -19.78 1.36 -43.95
N SER A 728 -19.88 1.37 -42.63
CA SER A 728 -20.05 0.19 -41.78
C SER A 728 -21.27 0.33 -40.88
N VAL A 729 -22.10 -0.72 -40.79
CA VAL A 729 -23.14 -0.87 -39.76
C VAL A 729 -22.53 -1.70 -38.64
N GLY A 730 -22.38 -1.11 -37.45
CA GLY A 730 -21.74 -1.77 -36.29
C GLY A 730 -20.21 -1.63 -36.20
N GLY A 731 -19.53 -1.12 -37.24
CA GLY A 731 -18.11 -0.73 -37.21
C GLY A 731 -17.08 -1.83 -37.46
N GLN A 732 -17.49 -2.97 -38.04
CA GLN A 732 -16.60 -4.13 -38.26
C GLN A 732 -16.22 -4.35 -39.74
N ILE A 733 -17.20 -4.24 -40.66
CA ILE A 733 -16.99 -4.44 -42.10
C ILE A 733 -17.44 -3.18 -42.83
N PHE A 734 -16.58 -2.65 -43.69
CA PHE A 734 -16.81 -1.46 -44.50
C PHE A 734 -17.11 -1.83 -45.95
N TYR A 735 -18.11 -1.17 -46.53
CA TYR A 735 -18.46 -1.29 -47.95
C TYR A 735 -18.40 0.09 -48.59
N ALA A 736 -17.83 0.19 -49.79
CA ALA A 736 -17.91 1.41 -50.59
C ALA A 736 -19.37 1.68 -50.96
N VAL A 737 -19.91 2.79 -50.50
CA VAL A 737 -21.32 3.20 -50.72
C VAL A 737 -21.44 4.35 -51.72
N LYS A 738 -20.36 5.11 -51.93
CA LYS A 738 -20.30 6.17 -52.91
C LYS A 738 -18.87 6.33 -53.42
N ARG A 739 -18.72 6.53 -54.73
CA ARG A 739 -17.48 6.99 -55.36
C ARG A 739 -17.63 8.44 -55.80
N ILE A 740 -16.60 9.25 -55.57
CA ILE A 740 -16.53 10.67 -55.93
C ILE A 740 -15.24 10.92 -56.70
N THR A 741 -15.33 11.60 -57.84
CA THR A 741 -14.16 12.04 -58.61
C THR A 741 -13.60 13.34 -58.02
N PRO A 742 -12.27 13.55 -58.04
CA PRO A 742 -11.68 14.78 -57.54
C PRO A 742 -12.18 15.99 -58.35
N ALA A 743 -12.44 17.10 -57.66
CA ALA A 743 -13.00 18.33 -58.23
C ALA A 743 -11.91 19.24 -58.79
N LYS A 744 -10.70 19.21 -58.22
CA LYS A 744 -9.58 20.06 -58.66
C LYS A 744 -8.36 19.25 -59.06
N ASN A 745 -7.83 18.44 -58.15
CA ASN A 745 -6.59 17.69 -58.35
C ASN A 745 -5.36 18.54 -58.72
N ASP A 746 -5.31 19.79 -58.27
CA ASP A 746 -4.32 20.82 -58.59
C ASP A 746 -3.45 21.23 -57.38
N ASN A 747 -3.42 20.39 -56.35
CA ASN A 747 -2.80 20.63 -55.04
C ASN A 747 -3.54 21.68 -54.18
N GLY A 748 -4.71 22.16 -54.60
CA GLY A 748 -5.58 23.02 -53.82
C GLY A 748 -6.53 22.25 -52.89
N SER A 749 -7.18 22.98 -51.97
CA SER A 749 -8.21 22.42 -51.10
C SER A 749 -9.53 22.20 -51.87
N ALA A 750 -10.15 21.04 -51.67
CA ALA A 750 -11.43 20.65 -52.25
C ALA A 750 -12.34 20.00 -51.19
N SER A 751 -13.59 20.47 -51.10
CA SER A 751 -14.60 19.98 -50.16
C SER A 751 -15.69 19.19 -50.87
N TYR A 752 -16.20 18.17 -50.18
CA TYR A 752 -17.17 17.23 -50.68
C TYR A 752 -18.26 16.99 -49.64
N THR A 753 -19.50 16.93 -50.12
CA THR A 753 -20.68 16.60 -49.32
C THR A 753 -21.49 15.55 -50.07
N TRP A 754 -21.95 14.54 -49.35
CA TRP A 754 -22.82 13.49 -49.88
C TRP A 754 -23.84 13.06 -48.82
N ILE A 755 -25.11 12.89 -49.22
CA ILE A 755 -26.15 12.38 -48.33
C ILE A 755 -26.40 10.90 -48.60
N ASP A 756 -26.19 10.09 -47.57
CA ASP A 756 -26.62 8.70 -47.51
C ASP A 756 -28.12 8.63 -47.20
N ASN A 757 -28.94 8.55 -48.25
CA ASN A 757 -30.40 8.47 -48.15
C ASN A 757 -30.93 7.07 -47.78
N ASN A 758 -30.06 6.14 -47.35
CA ASN A 758 -30.53 4.83 -46.91
C ASN A 758 -31.20 4.95 -45.53
N ASN A 759 -32.25 4.14 -45.31
CA ASN A 759 -32.87 3.98 -44.00
C ASN A 759 -31.94 3.19 -43.07
N LEU A 760 -31.00 3.90 -42.45
CA LEU A 760 -29.95 3.35 -41.58
C LEU A 760 -30.36 3.44 -40.10
N GLU A 761 -29.94 2.45 -39.31
CA GLU A 761 -30.27 2.36 -37.89
C GLU A 761 -29.08 1.90 -37.05
N GLY A 762 -29.07 2.27 -35.77
CA GLY A 762 -27.99 1.88 -34.86
C GLY A 762 -26.71 2.68 -35.08
N LYS A 763 -25.55 2.10 -34.77
CA LYS A 763 -24.24 2.74 -34.96
C LYS A 763 -23.81 2.61 -36.41
N ILE A 764 -23.73 3.74 -37.12
CA ILE A 764 -23.20 3.83 -38.46
C ILE A 764 -21.82 4.47 -38.39
N VAL A 765 -20.86 3.91 -39.11
CA VAL A 765 -19.48 4.42 -39.19
C VAL A 765 -19.15 4.69 -40.64
N TYR A 766 -18.58 5.86 -40.94
CA TYR A 766 -18.08 6.23 -42.27
C TYR A 766 -16.59 6.49 -42.21
N ARG A 767 -15.89 6.20 -43.31
CA ARG A 767 -14.52 6.66 -43.57
C ARG A 767 -14.35 6.96 -45.05
N ILE A 768 -13.40 7.82 -45.38
CA ILE A 768 -13.09 8.18 -46.76
C ILE A 768 -11.81 7.47 -47.17
N LYS A 769 -11.80 6.84 -48.35
CA LYS A 769 -10.63 6.22 -48.96
C LYS A 769 -10.25 7.04 -50.20
N ALA A 770 -9.17 7.80 -50.14
CA ALA A 770 -8.55 8.40 -51.32
C ALA A 770 -7.76 7.32 -52.06
N VAL A 771 -8.02 7.14 -53.35
CA VAL A 771 -7.22 6.30 -54.24
C VAL A 771 -6.47 7.21 -55.20
N GLU A 772 -5.15 7.07 -55.24
CA GLU A 772 -4.28 7.84 -56.12
C GLU A 772 -4.25 7.27 -57.55
N THR A 773 -3.82 8.08 -58.51
CA THR A 773 -3.54 7.64 -59.89
C THR A 773 -2.45 6.57 -59.97
N SER A 774 -1.60 6.49 -58.93
CA SER A 774 -0.59 5.45 -58.73
C SER A 774 -1.17 4.07 -58.34
N GLY A 775 -2.45 4.01 -57.97
CA GLY A 775 -3.11 2.82 -57.43
C GLY A 775 -2.97 2.62 -55.92
N LYS A 776 -2.19 3.47 -55.22
CA LYS A 776 -2.13 3.51 -53.75
C LYS A 776 -3.39 4.15 -53.17
N PHE A 777 -3.65 3.93 -51.88
CA PHE A 777 -4.77 4.56 -51.20
C PHE A 777 -4.46 4.96 -49.76
N ILE A 778 -5.15 5.99 -49.28
CA ILE A 778 -5.06 6.54 -47.93
C ILE A 778 -6.47 6.65 -47.36
N PHE A 779 -6.64 6.31 -46.08
CA PHE A 779 -7.91 6.48 -45.37
C PHE A 779 -7.93 7.75 -44.52
N SER A 780 -9.11 8.33 -44.36
CA SER A 780 -9.38 9.30 -43.32
C SER A 780 -9.58 8.64 -41.95
N ASP A 781 -9.65 9.45 -40.89
CA ASP A 781 -10.28 9.03 -39.64
C ASP A 781 -11.72 8.56 -39.89
N SER A 782 -12.19 7.62 -39.07
CA SER A 782 -13.55 7.11 -39.13
C SER A 782 -14.47 7.95 -38.25
N VAL A 783 -15.63 8.34 -38.77
CA VAL A 783 -16.67 9.08 -38.03
C VAL A 783 -17.87 8.20 -37.79
N SER A 784 -18.49 8.32 -36.62
CA SER A 784 -19.67 7.52 -36.29
C SER A 784 -20.86 8.37 -35.89
N ILE A 785 -22.05 7.95 -36.31
CA ILE A 785 -23.32 8.51 -35.90
C ILE A 785 -24.24 7.39 -35.40
N ARG A 786 -25.12 7.72 -34.44
CA ARG A 786 -26.14 6.80 -33.95
C ARG A 786 -27.51 7.26 -34.40
N LEU A 787 -28.22 6.40 -35.11
CA LEU A 787 -29.57 6.65 -35.60
C LEU A 787 -30.58 5.84 -34.78
N GLU A 788 -31.71 6.45 -34.46
CA GLU A 788 -32.81 5.80 -33.73
C GLU A 788 -33.39 4.67 -34.59
N ALA A 789 -33.63 3.51 -33.98
CA ALA A 789 -34.25 2.38 -34.65
C ALA A 789 -35.74 2.68 -34.90
N LYS A 790 -36.20 2.62 -36.16
CA LYS A 790 -37.59 2.78 -36.58
C LYS A 790 -38.34 1.45 -36.69
N TYR A 791 -37.68 0.29 -36.61
CA TYR A 791 -38.37 -1.01 -36.73
C TYR A 791 -38.66 -1.66 -35.37
N SER A 792 -39.93 -1.61 -34.97
CA SER A 792 -40.55 -2.52 -34.01
C SER A 792 -41.25 -3.62 -34.81
N GLY A 793 -40.89 -4.90 -34.65
CA GLY A 793 -41.64 -5.96 -35.34
C GLY A 793 -41.06 -7.36 -35.36
N MET A 794 -39.82 -7.61 -34.90
CA MET A 794 -39.26 -8.97 -34.88
C MET A 794 -39.87 -9.79 -33.73
N ASN A 795 -40.79 -10.67 -34.08
CA ASN A 795 -41.35 -11.67 -33.18
C ASN A 795 -40.77 -13.05 -33.53
N VAL A 796 -40.41 -13.80 -32.49
CA VAL A 796 -39.87 -15.15 -32.65
C VAL A 796 -40.63 -16.08 -31.73
N PHE A 797 -41.27 -17.09 -32.31
CA PHE A 797 -41.98 -18.15 -31.60
C PHE A 797 -41.23 -19.44 -31.81
N ALA A 798 -41.01 -20.21 -30.74
CA ALA A 798 -40.30 -21.48 -30.83
C ALA A 798 -41.01 -22.58 -30.03
N LYS A 799 -41.12 -23.76 -30.63
CA LYS A 799 -41.66 -24.97 -30.01
C LYS A 799 -41.13 -26.22 -30.70
N ASP A 800 -40.74 -27.23 -29.93
CA ASP A 800 -40.38 -28.58 -30.41
C ASP A 800 -39.34 -28.57 -31.57
N GLY A 801 -38.32 -27.72 -31.47
CA GLY A 801 -37.26 -27.60 -32.49
C GLY A 801 -37.63 -26.77 -33.72
N GLN A 802 -38.83 -26.18 -33.77
CA GLN A 802 -39.27 -25.27 -34.82
C GLN A 802 -39.19 -23.83 -34.34
N VAL A 803 -38.60 -22.93 -35.14
CA VAL A 803 -38.48 -21.50 -34.82
C VAL A 803 -39.11 -20.67 -35.93
N SER A 804 -40.23 -20.02 -35.62
CA SER A 804 -40.92 -19.11 -36.53
C SER A 804 -40.51 -17.67 -36.26
N LEU A 805 -39.96 -17.02 -37.28
CA LEU A 805 -39.69 -15.60 -37.36
C LEU A 805 -40.86 -14.88 -38.04
N GLN A 806 -41.36 -13.81 -37.42
CA GLN A 806 -42.32 -12.89 -38.01
C GLN A 806 -41.79 -11.45 -37.95
N ILE A 807 -41.84 -10.75 -39.08
CA ILE A 807 -41.46 -9.34 -39.22
C ILE A 807 -42.51 -8.65 -40.10
N SER A 808 -43.10 -7.56 -39.62
CA SER A 808 -44.22 -6.88 -40.29
C SER A 808 -43.81 -6.10 -41.56
N ASP A 809 -42.59 -5.55 -41.59
CA ASP A 809 -42.08 -4.74 -42.70
C ASP A 809 -40.56 -4.87 -42.83
N LEU A 810 -40.10 -5.88 -43.58
CA LEU A 810 -38.69 -6.14 -43.85
C LEU A 810 -38.32 -5.60 -45.24
N PRO A 811 -37.27 -4.77 -45.40
CA PRO A 811 -36.84 -4.29 -46.71
C PRO A 811 -36.50 -5.40 -47.71
N ALA A 812 -36.54 -5.08 -49.00
CA ALA A 812 -36.09 -6.02 -50.03
C ALA A 812 -34.57 -6.24 -49.94
N GLY A 813 -34.12 -7.49 -50.03
CA GLY A 813 -32.69 -7.82 -50.03
C GLY A 813 -32.36 -9.25 -49.65
N LYS A 814 -31.06 -9.56 -49.67
CA LYS A 814 -30.53 -10.83 -49.18
C LYS A 814 -30.31 -10.71 -47.68
N TYR A 815 -30.89 -11.62 -46.90
CA TYR A 815 -30.69 -11.72 -45.47
C TYR A 815 -30.10 -13.06 -45.11
N MET A 816 -29.28 -13.02 -44.08
CA MET A 816 -28.76 -14.18 -43.39
C MET A 816 -29.44 -14.26 -42.03
N CYS A 817 -30.14 -15.35 -41.79
CA CYS A 817 -30.77 -15.68 -40.53
C CYS A 817 -29.88 -16.66 -39.76
N ARG A 818 -29.59 -16.37 -38.49
CA ARG A 818 -28.78 -17.22 -37.62
C ARG A 818 -29.46 -17.41 -36.28
N ILE A 819 -29.34 -18.60 -35.72
CA ILE A 819 -29.76 -18.87 -34.34
C ILE A 819 -28.50 -19.17 -33.53
N LEU A 820 -28.33 -18.47 -32.42
CA LEU A 820 -27.19 -18.61 -31.51
C LEU A 820 -27.66 -19.14 -30.16
N ASN A 821 -26.88 -20.01 -29.54
CA ASN A 821 -27.07 -20.31 -28.11
C ASN A 821 -26.47 -19.19 -27.24
N THR A 822 -26.66 -19.25 -25.92
CA THR A 822 -26.10 -18.24 -24.98
C THR A 822 -24.58 -18.21 -24.93
N ALA A 823 -23.88 -19.24 -25.42
CA ALA A 823 -22.43 -19.26 -25.55
C ALA A 823 -21.94 -18.64 -26.87
N GLY A 824 -22.86 -18.12 -27.71
CA GLY A 824 -22.54 -17.52 -29.01
C GLY A 824 -22.28 -18.52 -30.12
N GLN A 825 -22.48 -19.83 -29.89
CA GLN A 825 -22.30 -20.85 -30.91
C GLN A 825 -23.49 -20.80 -31.90
N VAL A 826 -23.18 -20.90 -33.19
CA VAL A 826 -24.19 -20.96 -34.26
C VAL A 826 -24.85 -22.33 -34.26
N VAL A 827 -26.17 -22.33 -34.11
CA VAL A 827 -27.04 -23.51 -34.06
C VAL A 827 -27.71 -23.75 -35.41
N SER A 828 -28.07 -22.67 -36.11
CA SER A 828 -28.56 -22.70 -37.48
C SER A 828 -28.13 -21.44 -38.22
N VAL A 829 -27.91 -21.56 -39.53
CA VAL A 829 -27.68 -20.46 -40.45
C VAL A 829 -28.41 -20.73 -41.77
N GLU A 830 -29.19 -19.75 -42.21
CA GLU A 830 -29.97 -19.80 -43.44
C GLU A 830 -29.85 -18.47 -44.18
N TYR A 831 -30.08 -18.49 -45.49
CA TYR A 831 -30.08 -17.29 -46.33
C TYR A 831 -31.44 -17.17 -47.03
N ILE A 832 -32.05 -16.00 -46.94
CA ILE A 832 -33.33 -15.68 -47.57
C ILE A 832 -33.16 -14.48 -48.50
N ASN A 833 -33.73 -14.56 -49.71
CA ASN A 833 -33.93 -13.38 -50.55
C ASN A 833 -35.37 -12.90 -50.34
N HIS A 834 -35.53 -11.70 -49.79
CA HIS A 834 -36.84 -11.13 -49.51
C HIS A 834 -37.19 -10.00 -50.48
N GLY A 835 -38.45 -9.94 -50.91
CA GLY A 835 -38.95 -8.96 -51.87
C GLY A 835 -39.37 -7.62 -51.27
N GLY A 836 -39.35 -7.47 -49.94
CA GLY A 836 -39.89 -6.31 -49.24
C GLY A 836 -41.26 -6.61 -48.58
N GLY A 837 -41.59 -5.92 -47.49
CA GLY A 837 -42.84 -6.10 -46.75
C GLY A 837 -42.79 -7.22 -45.70
N ALA A 838 -43.93 -7.78 -45.33
CA ALA A 838 -44.01 -8.76 -44.24
C ALA A 838 -43.25 -10.07 -44.54
N LEU A 839 -42.49 -10.57 -43.57
CA LEU A 839 -41.81 -11.86 -43.59
C LEU A 839 -42.38 -12.79 -42.52
N THR A 840 -42.77 -13.99 -42.91
CA THR A 840 -42.89 -15.15 -42.00
C THR A 840 -41.94 -16.22 -42.47
N HIS A 841 -41.00 -16.64 -41.64
CA HIS A 841 -39.98 -17.64 -41.97
C HIS A 841 -39.91 -18.71 -40.90
N LEU A 842 -39.80 -19.98 -41.30
CA LEU A 842 -39.71 -21.11 -40.38
C LEU A 842 -38.35 -21.80 -40.53
N THR A 843 -37.62 -21.90 -39.42
CA THR A 843 -36.33 -22.60 -39.34
C THR A 843 -36.50 -23.86 -38.49
N LEU A 844 -36.05 -25.01 -39.01
CA LEU A 844 -36.03 -26.29 -38.29
C LEU A 844 -34.65 -26.55 -37.69
N ILE A 845 -34.60 -26.94 -36.42
CA ILE A 845 -33.36 -27.28 -35.72
C ILE A 845 -33.44 -28.71 -35.19
N ASN A 846 -32.53 -29.58 -35.66
CA ASN A 846 -32.43 -30.96 -35.16
C ASN A 846 -31.59 -31.01 -33.88
N LEU A 847 -32.06 -31.75 -32.85
CA LEU A 847 -31.43 -31.93 -31.52
C LEU A 847 -31.26 -30.63 -30.70
N VAL A 848 -32.37 -30.13 -30.13
CA VAL A 848 -32.36 -28.90 -29.31
C VAL A 848 -32.43 -29.22 -27.82
N LYS A 849 -31.64 -28.50 -27.01
CA LYS A 849 -31.80 -28.46 -25.55
C LYS A 849 -32.71 -27.29 -25.19
N THR A 850 -33.62 -27.51 -24.24
CA THR A 850 -34.41 -26.42 -23.65
C THR A 850 -33.48 -25.32 -23.14
N GLY A 851 -33.73 -24.06 -23.53
CA GLY A 851 -32.80 -22.98 -23.22
C GLY A 851 -33.11 -21.65 -23.92
N VAL A 852 -32.32 -20.63 -23.59
CA VAL A 852 -32.41 -19.31 -24.22
C VAL A 852 -31.55 -19.27 -25.48
N TYR A 853 -32.11 -18.77 -26.57
CA TYR A 853 -31.45 -18.60 -27.85
C TYR A 853 -31.61 -17.17 -28.35
N ILE A 854 -30.78 -16.78 -29.31
CA ILE A 854 -30.85 -15.49 -29.99
C ILE A 854 -31.08 -15.77 -31.47
N TYR A 855 -32.17 -15.26 -32.02
CA TYR A 855 -32.37 -15.20 -33.47
C TYR A 855 -31.78 -13.88 -33.96
N TYR A 856 -30.89 -13.97 -34.93
CA TYR A 856 -30.18 -12.86 -35.55
C TYR A 856 -30.51 -12.83 -37.03
N ILE A 857 -30.90 -11.67 -37.57
CA ILE A 857 -31.10 -11.47 -39.01
C ILE A 857 -30.20 -10.33 -39.47
N GLN A 858 -29.45 -10.56 -40.55
CA GLN A 858 -28.46 -9.63 -41.08
C GLN A 858 -28.56 -9.53 -42.60
N GLY A 859 -28.83 -8.32 -43.08
CA GLY A 859 -28.86 -7.96 -44.50
C GLY A 859 -28.81 -6.43 -44.62
N PRO A 860 -29.64 -5.81 -45.47
CA PRO A 860 -29.83 -4.35 -45.50
C PRO A 860 -30.16 -3.73 -44.13
N VAL A 861 -30.79 -4.50 -43.23
CA VAL A 861 -30.99 -4.17 -41.81
C VAL A 861 -30.48 -5.30 -40.92
N GLN A 862 -30.16 -4.98 -39.66
CA GLN A 862 -29.78 -5.97 -38.64
C GLN A 862 -30.77 -5.94 -37.49
N MET A 863 -31.32 -7.09 -37.14
CA MET A 863 -32.22 -7.25 -35.98
C MET A 863 -31.85 -8.50 -35.20
N GLN A 864 -32.16 -8.48 -33.90
CA GLN A 864 -32.01 -9.65 -33.06
C GLN A 864 -33.14 -9.75 -32.04
N LYS A 865 -33.53 -10.98 -31.72
CA LYS A 865 -34.53 -11.26 -30.69
C LYS A 865 -34.11 -12.48 -29.86
N LYS A 866 -34.12 -12.32 -28.54
CA LYS A 866 -34.00 -13.45 -27.61
C LYS A 866 -35.32 -14.20 -27.56
N PHE A 867 -35.26 -15.52 -27.62
CA PHE A 867 -36.41 -16.39 -27.45
C PHE A 867 -36.04 -17.61 -26.59
N VAL A 868 -37.04 -18.27 -26.03
CA VAL A 868 -36.86 -19.49 -25.24
C VAL A 868 -37.31 -20.66 -26.10
N MET A 869 -36.44 -21.66 -26.30
CA MET A 869 -36.83 -22.96 -26.81
C MET A 869 -37.30 -23.79 -25.62
N GLN A 870 -38.57 -24.18 -25.62
CA GLN A 870 -39.14 -25.11 -24.64
C GLN A 870 -38.87 -26.55 -25.05
#